data_AF-A0A495WB49-F1
#
_entry.id   AF-A0A495WB49-F1
#
_cell.length_a   1.000
_cell.length_b   1.000
_cell.length_c   1.000
_cell.angle_alpha   90.00
_cell.angle_beta   90.00
_cell.angle_gamma   90.00
#
_symmetry.space_group_name_H-M   'P 1'
#
loop_
_entity.id
_entity.type
_entity.pdbx_description
1 polymer ?
#
loop_
_entity_poly.entity_id
_entity_poly.type
_entity_poly.pdbx_seq_one_letter_code
_entity_poly.pdbx_strand_id
1 'polypeptide(L)'
;MKSILNLLTFLFISICTAIAASPKEYGLYIRTYPYPKDEFTSVVLENGYPIRTFQKKLTLSFSIFTREENVFGSIFRIITNNNQNIDLLYSVDKNDKRYPILVTGKTVHPLSDENVKKGVWVNVSISIDPKTGDINLIYDKTSAFIKFPELKDTESVRIAFGYCPFENFSLADVASVNVKDITINRGKEEIRRWKLGHHDRNTCYDELFYKPATTYNPHWIIDQYITWNKLYSATFDSSLSIAFDPNIGTFYMATDKNNLYVYHLGEKKTDTISIKGGEIASNYPNQLVFIPDQNQLLSYNLDENIYSSLNPISHRWGNNIVSQKDHDYWNNTCVFNPEDSSLISFGGYGHYRYNNELLISYPFHTKPQQRYILKEIDPRYSCASVIVNDTLYVFGGRGCPSGRQELSPQNYYDLYAIDLKTYNVHRLWQHITPIEGGEFQPCEHMIYDKANNCFYVFCTQEGGVLIKINRDNPHFEKMSLPIGKKFDLQYLYTNIYFSRQLNKLYLVIHEAEVSGKSYVEIYELDYPPIPATSFIQTNNTQETSQTHNYWATIIILLSLIAIAILSYIIYIKKRKHKVAPEYKASLNNNLDVNNIHEEIFSAKQYDFSKRCICFLGGFRIVDKEGNDITLLFTRTLKMLLIALILYTGKCEKGINGNKLIQMLWPGKPEDAAQNIRNVYMSKLRNILEKIGDIKIINQKGFWSIKLDTDVTCDYLEVLYLYNKNGNNNNIEQLLELLLHGMMLPNIETEWVDTFKSDFSSQTIDLLCNLLKQEDLPDPLKIRISDVLFQHDYLNENALSTKIRILCTQGKKGVAKSVYDAFCKEYYTTLGVEYQYSFMEIIKDTLEIR
;
A
#
# COMPACT_ATOMS: atom_id res chain seq x y z
N MET A 1 -44.16 -7.19 -14.77
CA MET A 1 -44.22 -5.81 -14.21
C MET A 1 -43.52 -5.70 -12.86
N LYS A 2 -43.90 -6.46 -11.81
CA LYS A 2 -43.23 -6.40 -10.48
C LYS A 2 -41.70 -6.62 -10.50
N SER A 3 -41.21 -7.58 -11.28
CA SER A 3 -39.76 -7.85 -11.39
C SER A 3 -38.98 -6.71 -12.08
N ILE A 4 -39.59 -6.05 -13.08
CA ILE A 4 -39.00 -4.88 -13.76
C ILE A 4 -39.01 -3.66 -12.84
N LEU A 5 -40.09 -3.50 -12.07
CA LEU A 5 -40.18 -2.44 -11.07
C LEU A 5 -39.11 -2.61 -9.99
N ASN A 6 -38.93 -3.83 -9.45
CA ASN A 6 -37.90 -4.10 -8.45
C ASN A 6 -36.48 -3.89 -8.99
N LEU A 7 -36.22 -4.24 -10.25
CA LEU A 7 -34.93 -3.99 -10.90
C LEU A 7 -34.67 -2.49 -11.08
N LEU A 8 -35.68 -1.72 -11.51
CA LEU A 8 -35.60 -0.28 -11.63
C LEU A 8 -35.42 0.39 -10.26
N THR A 9 -36.09 -0.10 -9.22
CA THR A 9 -35.92 0.40 -7.85
C THR A 9 -34.50 0.10 -7.34
N PHE A 10 -33.97 -1.09 -7.60
CA PHE A 10 -32.59 -1.43 -7.25
C PHE A 10 -31.59 -0.56 -8.00
N LEU A 11 -31.78 -0.36 -9.32
CA LEU A 11 -30.93 0.50 -10.14
C LEU A 11 -30.99 1.96 -9.67
N PHE A 12 -32.19 2.45 -9.35
CA PHE A 12 -32.40 3.80 -8.84
C PHE A 12 -31.75 3.99 -7.47
N ILE A 13 -31.86 3.01 -6.57
CA ILE A 13 -31.16 3.02 -5.28
C ILE A 13 -29.64 3.00 -5.50
N SER A 14 -29.12 2.15 -6.38
CA SER A 14 -27.68 2.10 -6.70
C SER A 14 -27.16 3.42 -7.31
N ILE A 15 -27.94 4.07 -8.17
CA ILE A 15 -27.63 5.37 -8.74
C ILE A 15 -27.69 6.46 -7.66
N CYS A 16 -28.72 6.46 -6.81
CA CYS A 16 -28.81 7.39 -5.68
C CYS A 16 -27.65 7.20 -4.68
N THR A 17 -27.20 5.98 -4.41
CA THR A 17 -26.03 5.73 -3.55
C THR A 17 -24.71 6.16 -4.21
N ALA A 18 -24.58 6.01 -5.52
CA ALA A 18 -23.40 6.49 -6.26
C ALA A 18 -23.35 8.03 -6.33
N ILE A 19 -24.51 8.69 -6.37
CA ILE A 19 -24.64 10.16 -6.32
C ILE A 19 -24.48 10.71 -4.89
N ALA A 20 -24.80 9.91 -3.87
CA ALA A 20 -24.67 10.29 -2.45
C ALA A 20 -23.24 10.15 -1.89
N ALA A 21 -22.29 9.61 -2.65
CA ALA A 21 -20.87 9.70 -2.30
C ALA A 21 -20.42 11.15 -2.46
N SER A 22 -20.46 11.92 -1.36
CA SER A 22 -19.90 13.27 -1.34
C SER A 22 -18.45 13.21 -1.85
N PRO A 23 -18.07 14.04 -2.84
CA PRO A 23 -16.69 14.08 -3.29
C PRO A 23 -15.80 14.37 -2.08
N LYS A 24 -14.76 13.55 -1.89
CA LYS A 24 -13.79 13.75 -0.81
C LYS A 24 -13.22 15.16 -0.93
N GLU A 25 -13.21 15.88 0.19
CA GLU A 25 -12.59 17.20 0.24
C GLU A 25 -11.08 17.04 0.10
N TYR A 26 -10.47 17.94 -0.68
CA TYR A 26 -9.06 17.87 -1.00
C TYR A 26 -8.47 19.27 -1.17
N GLY A 27 -7.14 19.32 -1.24
CA GLY A 27 -6.36 20.54 -1.24
C GLY A 27 -5.29 20.49 -0.16
N LEU A 28 -4.57 21.59 -0.03
CA LEU A 28 -3.58 21.78 1.01
C LEU A 28 -4.03 22.90 1.96
N TYR A 29 -4.02 22.63 3.25
CA TYR A 29 -4.19 23.66 4.28
C TYR A 29 -2.85 24.38 4.50
N ILE A 30 -2.83 25.70 4.24
CA ILE A 30 -1.72 26.59 4.58
C ILE A 30 -1.79 26.94 6.07
N ARG A 31 -1.11 26.15 6.90
CA ARG A 31 -1.02 26.37 8.34
C ARG A 31 -0.16 27.60 8.64
N THR A 32 -0.66 28.49 9.50
CA THR A 32 0.00 29.75 9.87
C THR A 32 -0.33 30.13 11.32
N TYR A 33 -0.32 31.40 11.74
CA TYR A 33 -0.78 31.82 13.06
C TYR A 33 -2.13 31.16 13.41
N PRO A 34 -2.29 30.57 14.62
CA PRO A 34 -1.46 30.73 15.82
C PRO A 34 -0.27 29.76 15.97
N TYR A 35 0.02 28.92 14.98
CA TYR A 35 1.16 28.01 15.02
C TYR A 35 2.50 28.78 15.01
N PRO A 36 3.61 28.21 15.52
CA PRO A 36 4.91 28.86 15.45
C PRO A 36 5.43 28.93 14.01
N LYS A 37 6.35 29.86 13.72
CA LYS A 37 6.76 30.19 12.33
C LYS A 37 7.44 29.02 11.60
N ASP A 38 8.17 28.19 12.32
CA ASP A 38 8.81 26.97 11.82
C ASP A 38 7.81 25.89 11.43
N GLU A 39 6.56 26.01 11.87
CA GLU A 39 5.44 25.14 11.50
C GLU A 39 4.59 25.67 10.34
N PHE A 40 4.90 26.87 9.81
CA PHE A 40 4.15 27.46 8.71
C PHE A 40 4.28 26.61 7.44
N THR A 41 3.17 26.49 6.73
CA THR A 41 3.13 25.74 5.48
C THR A 41 3.60 26.61 4.31
N SER A 42 4.42 26.02 3.45
CA SER A 42 4.83 26.61 2.17
C SER A 42 4.55 25.62 1.05
N VAL A 43 4.17 26.14 -0.13
CA VAL A 43 4.14 25.38 -1.38
C VAL A 43 4.97 26.13 -2.40
N VAL A 44 5.96 25.46 -2.97
CA VAL A 44 6.82 26.01 -4.01
C VAL A 44 6.62 25.23 -5.31
N LEU A 45 6.20 25.93 -6.36
CA LEU A 45 5.97 25.32 -7.66
C LEU A 45 7.29 25.02 -8.37
N GLU A 46 7.33 23.91 -9.12
CA GLU A 46 8.53 23.37 -9.79
C GLU A 46 9.75 23.25 -8.86
N ASN A 47 9.54 22.87 -7.59
CA ASN A 47 10.61 22.81 -6.57
C ASN A 47 11.42 24.12 -6.46
N GLY A 48 10.81 25.26 -6.77
CA GLY A 48 11.45 26.57 -6.76
C GLY A 48 12.27 26.92 -8.00
N TYR A 49 12.33 26.03 -9.00
CA TYR A 49 12.99 26.34 -10.27
C TYR A 49 12.20 27.41 -11.06
N PRO A 50 12.89 28.29 -11.81
CA PRO A 50 12.22 29.34 -12.57
C PRO A 50 11.36 28.80 -13.72
N ILE A 51 10.10 29.20 -13.75
CA ILE A 51 9.14 28.94 -14.83
C ILE A 51 9.34 29.99 -15.92
N ARG A 52 9.89 29.60 -17.07
CA ARG A 52 10.16 30.50 -18.19
C ARG A 52 8.87 31.10 -18.76
N THR A 53 8.87 32.40 -19.09
CA THR A 53 7.74 33.08 -19.74
C THR A 53 7.75 32.87 -21.25
N PHE A 54 8.94 32.78 -21.85
CA PHE A 54 9.18 32.85 -23.30
C PHE A 54 8.53 34.09 -23.95
N GLN A 55 8.50 35.21 -23.22
CA GLN A 55 7.83 36.44 -23.65
C GLN A 55 6.35 36.23 -24.01
N LYS A 56 5.69 35.23 -23.42
CA LYS A 56 4.24 35.00 -23.53
C LYS A 56 3.58 35.31 -22.19
N LYS A 57 2.33 35.75 -22.25
CA LYS A 57 1.47 35.95 -21.09
C LYS A 57 1.40 34.67 -20.26
N LEU A 58 1.74 34.75 -18.97
CA LEU A 58 1.53 33.66 -18.02
C LEU A 58 0.25 33.93 -17.23
N THR A 59 -0.59 32.91 -17.05
CA THR A 59 -1.80 32.98 -16.24
C THR A 59 -1.75 31.86 -15.19
N LEU A 60 -1.75 32.24 -13.92
CA LEU A 60 -1.84 31.35 -12.77
C LEU A 60 -3.29 31.38 -12.27
N SER A 61 -3.94 30.21 -12.18
CA SER A 61 -5.30 30.08 -11.66
C SER A 61 -5.36 29.02 -10.56
N PHE A 62 -6.17 29.24 -9.53
CA PHE A 62 -6.31 28.34 -8.38
C PHE A 62 -7.58 28.67 -7.59
N SER A 63 -7.98 27.77 -6.69
CA SER A 63 -9.07 28.01 -5.74
C SER A 63 -8.50 28.20 -4.33
N ILE A 64 -9.07 29.16 -3.58
CA ILE A 64 -8.76 29.37 -2.16
C ILE A 64 -10.00 29.23 -1.28
N PHE A 65 -9.82 28.68 -0.09
CA PHE A 65 -10.84 28.67 0.97
C PHE A 65 -10.28 29.41 2.17
N THR A 66 -10.89 30.54 2.55
CA THR A 66 -10.42 31.32 3.69
C THR A 66 -10.91 30.70 4.99
N ARG A 67 -9.97 30.34 5.87
CA ARG A 67 -10.26 29.88 7.23
C ARG A 67 -10.44 31.06 8.18
N GLU A 68 -11.13 30.83 9.29
CA GLU A 68 -11.41 31.89 10.26
C GLU A 68 -10.21 32.25 11.14
N GLU A 69 -9.26 31.32 11.29
CA GLU A 69 -8.15 31.37 12.25
C GLU A 69 -7.24 32.60 12.04
N ASN A 70 -6.87 32.91 10.80
CA ASN A 70 -6.04 34.08 10.48
C ASN A 70 -6.34 34.63 9.08
N VAL A 71 -7.15 35.69 9.01
CA VAL A 71 -7.52 36.37 7.75
C VAL A 71 -6.66 37.61 7.53
N PHE A 72 -5.34 37.43 7.54
CA PHE A 72 -4.36 38.49 7.35
C PHE A 72 -3.03 37.93 6.84
N GLY A 73 -2.36 38.66 5.95
CA GLY A 73 -1.05 38.30 5.42
C GLY A 73 -1.10 37.68 4.02
N SER A 74 0.05 37.18 3.58
CA SER A 74 0.28 36.66 2.23
C SER A 74 -0.47 35.36 1.94
N ILE A 75 -1.03 35.26 0.74
CA ILE A 75 -1.64 34.02 0.20
C ILE A 75 -0.67 33.38 -0.80
N PHE A 76 -0.18 34.15 -1.75
CA PHE A 76 0.86 33.72 -2.69
C PHE A 76 1.77 34.88 -3.09
N ARG A 77 2.95 34.53 -3.58
CA ARG A 77 3.97 35.43 -4.09
C ARG A 77 4.54 34.92 -5.41
N ILE A 78 4.62 35.80 -6.40
CA ILE A 78 5.35 35.61 -7.66
C ILE A 78 6.61 36.48 -7.62
N ILE A 79 7.77 35.88 -7.93
CA ILE A 79 9.06 36.56 -7.99
C ILE A 79 9.61 36.43 -9.41
N THR A 80 9.90 37.55 -10.04
CA THR A 80 10.50 37.61 -11.39
C THR A 80 12.01 37.45 -11.34
N ASN A 81 12.64 37.16 -12.50
CA ASN A 81 14.10 37.09 -12.62
C ASN A 81 14.82 38.44 -12.38
N ASN A 82 14.10 39.57 -12.45
CA ASN A 82 14.60 40.90 -12.11
C ASN A 82 14.23 41.33 -10.66
N ASN A 83 13.99 40.36 -9.78
CA ASN A 83 13.75 40.53 -8.34
C ASN A 83 12.54 41.41 -7.98
N GLN A 84 11.52 41.46 -8.84
CA GLN A 84 10.25 42.09 -8.52
C GLN A 84 9.30 41.07 -7.91
N ASN A 85 8.49 41.53 -6.94
CA ASN A 85 7.47 40.73 -6.27
C ASN A 85 6.06 41.18 -6.66
N ILE A 86 5.19 40.19 -6.86
CA ILE A 86 3.75 40.37 -7.05
C ILE A 86 3.05 39.46 -6.05
N ASP A 87 2.34 40.07 -5.10
CA ASP A 87 1.81 39.37 -3.93
C ASP A 87 0.30 39.57 -3.84
N LEU A 88 -0.43 38.49 -3.55
CA LEU A 88 -1.82 38.57 -3.12
C LEU A 88 -1.88 38.36 -1.60
N LEU A 89 -2.50 39.30 -0.89
CA LEU A 89 -2.58 39.28 0.57
C LEU A 89 -3.97 39.67 1.06
N TYR A 90 -4.28 39.31 2.30
CA TYR A 90 -5.36 39.94 3.06
C TYR A 90 -4.81 41.08 3.92
N SER A 91 -5.45 42.24 3.81
CA SER A 91 -5.19 43.41 4.65
C SER A 91 -6.35 43.66 5.61
N VAL A 92 -6.18 44.64 6.49
CA VAL A 92 -7.16 45.05 7.48
C VAL A 92 -7.28 46.57 7.51
N ASP A 93 -8.50 47.08 7.62
CA ASP A 93 -8.75 48.51 7.81
C ASP A 93 -8.86 48.90 9.29
N LYS A 94 -9.15 50.17 9.57
CA LYS A 94 -9.30 50.69 10.93
C LYS A 94 -10.50 50.10 11.69
N ASN A 95 -11.46 49.50 11.00
CA ASN A 95 -12.67 48.89 11.56
C ASN A 95 -12.55 47.36 11.66
N ASP A 96 -11.34 46.81 11.57
CA ASP A 96 -11.05 45.38 11.55
C ASP A 96 -11.68 44.61 10.37
N LYS A 97 -12.07 45.31 9.31
CA LYS A 97 -12.58 44.70 8.09
C LYS A 97 -11.42 44.13 7.29
N ARG A 98 -11.54 42.88 6.85
CA ARG A 98 -10.52 42.16 6.09
C ARG A 98 -10.83 42.20 4.61
N TYR A 99 -9.87 42.53 3.76
CA TYR A 99 -10.11 42.63 2.32
C TYR A 99 -8.87 42.21 1.52
N PRO A 100 -9.05 41.65 0.30
CA PRO A 100 -7.95 41.24 -0.54
C PRO A 100 -7.26 42.44 -1.20
N ILE A 101 -5.93 42.41 -1.22
CA ILE A 101 -5.07 43.40 -1.85
C ILE A 101 -4.05 42.71 -2.77
N LEU A 102 -3.73 43.35 -3.90
CA LEU A 102 -2.58 43.00 -4.72
C LEU A 102 -1.46 43.99 -4.45
N VAL A 103 -0.24 43.51 -4.21
CA VAL A 103 0.95 44.34 -4.04
C VAL A 103 1.91 44.10 -5.19
N THR A 104 2.35 45.18 -5.84
CA THR A 104 3.33 45.14 -6.94
C THR A 104 4.52 46.01 -6.56
N GLY A 105 5.65 45.40 -6.25
CA GLY A 105 6.80 46.09 -5.67
C GLY A 105 6.44 46.75 -4.32
N LYS A 106 6.29 48.09 -4.32
CA LYS A 106 5.93 48.89 -3.14
C LYS A 106 4.50 49.46 -3.17
N THR A 107 3.74 49.20 -4.23
CA THR A 107 2.40 49.78 -4.43
C THR A 107 1.32 48.79 -4.04
N VAL A 108 0.30 49.27 -3.33
CA VAL A 108 -0.85 48.48 -2.87
C VAL A 108 -2.08 48.79 -3.72
N HIS A 109 -2.75 47.76 -4.22
CA HIS A 109 -3.96 47.84 -5.03
C HIS A 109 -5.10 47.05 -4.36
N PRO A 110 -6.07 47.72 -3.70
CA PRO A 110 -7.26 47.06 -3.15
C PRO A 110 -8.12 46.42 -4.24
N LEU A 111 -8.62 45.20 -3.99
CA LEU A 111 -9.36 44.42 -4.99
C LEU A 111 -10.87 44.37 -4.74
N SER A 112 -11.27 44.63 -3.50
CA SER A 112 -12.67 44.69 -3.09
C SER A 112 -12.79 45.57 -1.87
N ASP A 113 -13.85 46.37 -1.83
CA ASP A 113 -14.29 47.05 -0.62
C ASP A 113 -15.20 46.16 0.23
N GLU A 114 -15.42 44.88 -0.12
CA GLU A 114 -16.18 43.94 0.71
C GLU A 114 -15.27 43.16 1.67
N ASN A 115 -15.86 42.69 2.78
CA ASN A 115 -15.14 41.82 3.70
C ASN A 115 -14.85 40.46 3.03
N VAL A 116 -13.70 39.85 3.33
CA VAL A 116 -13.34 38.53 2.79
C VAL A 116 -14.39 37.49 3.19
N LYS A 117 -14.87 36.73 2.21
CA LYS A 117 -15.76 35.58 2.45
C LYS A 117 -14.97 34.45 3.08
N LYS A 118 -15.44 33.98 4.24
CA LYS A 118 -14.88 32.85 5.00
C LYS A 118 -15.72 31.61 4.76
N GLY A 119 -15.14 30.42 4.89
CA GLY A 119 -15.91 29.18 4.82
C GLY A 119 -16.40 28.79 3.43
N VAL A 120 -15.92 29.46 2.37
CA VAL A 120 -16.33 29.21 0.97
C VAL A 120 -15.12 29.21 0.04
N TRP A 121 -15.20 28.42 -1.03
CA TRP A 121 -14.19 28.40 -2.09
C TRP A 121 -14.35 29.62 -3.02
N VAL A 122 -13.25 30.29 -3.31
CA VAL A 122 -13.12 31.43 -4.20
C VAL A 122 -12.10 31.12 -5.28
N ASN A 123 -12.46 31.36 -6.55
CA ASN A 123 -11.52 31.21 -7.66
C ASN A 123 -10.68 32.48 -7.81
N VAL A 124 -9.38 32.29 -8.00
CA VAL A 124 -8.41 33.36 -8.24
C VAL A 124 -7.67 33.08 -9.54
N SER A 125 -7.49 34.10 -10.36
CA SER A 125 -6.69 34.02 -11.58
C SER A 125 -5.88 35.29 -11.77
N ILE A 126 -4.55 35.18 -11.75
CA ILE A 126 -3.63 36.28 -12.03
C ILE A 126 -2.91 36.01 -13.35
N SER A 127 -2.80 37.04 -14.18
CA SER A 127 -2.03 36.96 -15.42
C SER A 127 -1.06 38.12 -15.54
N ILE A 128 0.16 37.81 -15.95
CA ILE A 128 1.26 38.74 -16.16
C ILE A 128 1.67 38.70 -17.63
N ASP A 129 1.81 39.86 -18.27
CA ASP A 129 2.24 39.96 -19.66
C ASP A 129 3.65 40.61 -19.73
N PRO A 130 4.70 39.82 -20.00
CA PRO A 130 6.07 40.34 -20.09
C PRO A 130 6.30 41.26 -21.30
N LYS A 131 5.40 41.28 -22.30
CA LYS A 131 5.55 42.19 -23.45
C LYS A 131 5.08 43.61 -23.13
N THR A 132 3.98 43.73 -22.40
CA THR A 132 3.33 45.02 -22.12
C THR A 132 3.61 45.53 -20.71
N GLY A 133 3.98 44.65 -19.78
CA GLY A 133 4.08 44.96 -18.35
C GLY A 133 2.71 45.01 -17.66
N ASP A 134 1.68 44.38 -18.24
CA ASP A 134 0.33 44.39 -17.69
C ASP A 134 0.08 43.21 -16.74
N ILE A 135 -0.65 43.48 -15.66
CA ILE A 135 -1.18 42.48 -14.72
C ILE A 135 -2.70 42.54 -14.76
N ASN A 136 -3.34 41.38 -14.95
CA ASN A 136 -4.78 41.24 -14.74
C ASN A 136 -5.02 40.22 -13.63
N LEU A 137 -5.71 40.61 -12.57
CA LEU A 137 -6.14 39.72 -11.50
C LEU A 137 -7.66 39.61 -11.49
N ILE A 138 -8.17 38.41 -11.32
CA ILE A 138 -9.56 38.09 -11.01
C ILE A 138 -9.59 37.44 -9.64
N TYR A 139 -10.39 37.98 -8.72
CA TYR A 139 -10.64 37.45 -7.40
C TYR A 139 -12.15 37.29 -7.23
N ASP A 140 -12.66 36.06 -7.23
CA ASP A 140 -14.09 35.75 -7.29
C ASP A 140 -14.77 36.46 -8.48
N LYS A 141 -15.53 37.52 -8.21
CA LYS A 141 -16.26 38.34 -9.19
C LYS A 141 -15.60 39.70 -9.45
N THR A 142 -14.56 40.07 -8.70
CA THR A 142 -13.86 41.35 -8.89
C THR A 142 -12.64 41.16 -9.77
N SER A 143 -12.31 42.20 -10.55
CA SER A 143 -11.14 42.20 -11.43
C SER A 143 -10.33 43.48 -11.27
N ALA A 144 -9.01 43.37 -11.32
CA ALA A 144 -8.09 44.50 -11.30
C ALA A 144 -7.13 44.43 -12.49
N PHE A 145 -6.89 45.58 -13.12
CA PHE A 145 -5.90 45.76 -14.16
C PHE A 145 -4.84 46.75 -13.67
N ILE A 146 -3.57 46.32 -13.66
CA ILE A 146 -2.44 47.12 -13.16
C ILE A 146 -1.38 47.18 -14.25
N LYS A 147 -0.89 48.39 -14.54
CA LYS A 147 0.33 48.58 -15.33
C LYS A 147 1.53 48.55 -14.40
N PHE A 148 2.45 47.62 -14.62
CA PHE A 148 3.67 47.46 -13.85
C PHE A 148 4.86 47.31 -14.82
N PRO A 149 5.43 48.43 -15.31
CA PRO A 149 6.46 48.44 -16.35
C PRO A 149 7.68 47.55 -16.05
N GLU A 150 7.98 47.33 -14.78
CA GLU A 150 9.07 46.48 -14.29
C GLU A 150 8.86 44.99 -14.64
N LEU A 151 7.66 44.58 -15.06
CA LEU A 151 7.43 43.24 -15.61
C LEU A 151 7.92 43.08 -17.06
N LYS A 152 8.16 44.19 -17.77
CA LYS A 152 8.57 44.12 -19.16
C LYS A 152 9.87 43.33 -19.28
N ASP A 153 9.93 42.47 -20.29
CA ASP A 153 11.06 41.60 -20.59
C ASP A 153 11.35 40.53 -19.52
N THR A 154 10.44 40.28 -18.57
CA THR A 154 10.55 39.18 -17.59
C THR A 154 10.73 37.83 -18.30
N GLU A 155 11.84 37.14 -18.04
CA GLU A 155 12.20 35.88 -18.68
C GLU A 155 11.64 34.65 -17.95
N SER A 156 11.49 34.75 -16.63
CA SER A 156 11.01 33.65 -15.79
C SER A 156 10.46 34.13 -14.46
N VAL A 157 9.63 33.30 -13.85
CA VAL A 157 9.06 33.53 -12.52
C VAL A 157 9.24 32.34 -11.59
N ARG A 158 9.31 32.59 -10.29
CA ARG A 158 9.18 31.60 -9.23
C ARG A 158 7.92 31.91 -8.43
N ILE A 159 7.21 30.87 -7.99
CA ILE A 159 5.88 31.02 -7.38
C ILE A 159 5.85 30.22 -6.09
N ALA A 160 5.41 30.86 -5.00
CA ALA A 160 5.16 30.21 -3.73
C ALA A 160 3.78 30.57 -3.16
N PHE A 161 3.12 29.62 -2.52
CA PHE A 161 1.91 29.82 -1.71
C PHE A 161 2.24 29.71 -0.23
N GLY A 162 1.49 30.44 0.60
CA GLY A 162 1.71 30.49 2.04
C GLY A 162 3.03 31.17 2.39
N TYR A 163 3.80 30.55 3.28
CA TYR A 163 5.13 31.03 3.63
C TYR A 163 6.07 30.95 2.41
N CYS A 164 6.80 32.03 2.13
CA CYS A 164 7.72 32.10 0.99
C CYS A 164 9.14 31.77 1.45
N PRO A 165 9.75 30.66 0.98
CA PRO A 165 11.06 30.21 1.44
C PRO A 165 12.21 30.81 0.62
N PHE A 166 11.93 31.64 -0.39
CA PHE A 166 12.97 32.27 -1.21
C PHE A 166 13.72 33.34 -0.41
N GLU A 167 15.05 33.22 -0.38
CA GLU A 167 15.93 34.20 0.29
C GLU A 167 15.64 35.63 -0.14
N ASN A 168 15.68 36.58 0.80
CA ASN A 168 15.35 38.00 0.62
C ASN A 168 13.89 38.30 0.22
N PHE A 169 13.04 37.28 0.10
CA PHE A 169 11.62 37.42 -0.21
C PHE A 169 10.74 36.70 0.83
N SER A 170 11.19 36.60 2.08
CA SER A 170 10.33 36.11 3.17
C SER A 170 9.31 37.19 3.57
N LEU A 171 8.07 36.77 3.87
CA LEU A 171 7.06 37.59 4.53
C LEU A 171 6.72 36.93 5.85
N ALA A 172 6.69 37.72 6.93
CA ALA A 172 6.41 37.21 8.26
C ALA A 172 4.94 36.82 8.44
N ASP A 173 4.02 37.52 7.75
CA ASP A 173 2.58 37.35 7.88
C ASP A 173 2.02 36.55 6.70
N VAL A 174 1.35 35.45 7.00
CA VAL A 174 0.76 34.51 6.04
C VAL A 174 -0.70 34.29 6.41
N ALA A 175 -1.60 34.29 5.44
CA ALA A 175 -3.02 34.05 5.68
C ALA A 175 -3.34 32.56 5.81
N SER A 176 -4.29 32.22 6.68
CA SER A 176 -4.78 30.85 6.86
C SER A 176 -5.81 30.54 5.77
N VAL A 177 -5.36 29.78 4.76
CA VAL A 177 -6.18 29.42 3.60
C VAL A 177 -5.98 27.96 3.23
N ASN A 178 -6.98 27.34 2.63
CA ASN A 178 -6.76 26.12 1.84
C ASN A 178 -6.54 26.51 0.39
N VAL A 179 -5.68 25.78 -0.33
CA VAL A 179 -5.42 25.98 -1.76
C VAL A 179 -5.61 24.66 -2.50
N LYS A 180 -6.20 24.72 -3.69
CA LYS A 180 -6.31 23.58 -4.62
C LYS A 180 -6.39 24.01 -6.07
N ASP A 181 -6.24 23.03 -6.96
CA ASP A 181 -6.44 23.19 -8.41
C ASP A 181 -5.57 24.31 -9.03
N ILE A 182 -4.26 24.29 -8.75
CA ILE A 182 -3.30 25.25 -9.26
C ILE A 182 -2.95 24.92 -10.72
N THR A 183 -3.28 25.81 -11.65
CA THR A 183 -2.94 25.69 -13.07
C THR A 183 -2.07 26.85 -13.54
N ILE A 184 -1.16 26.59 -14.47
CA ILE A 184 -0.40 27.63 -15.16
C ILE A 184 -0.60 27.50 -16.67
N ASN A 185 -1.05 28.59 -17.30
CA ASN A 185 -1.19 28.70 -18.73
C ASN A 185 -0.15 29.66 -19.30
N ARG A 186 0.49 29.28 -20.39
CA ARG A 186 1.39 30.13 -21.19
C ARG A 186 0.70 30.48 -22.51
N GLY A 187 0.17 31.68 -22.61
CA GLY A 187 -0.76 32.06 -23.67
C GLY A 187 -2.06 31.25 -23.54
N LYS A 188 -2.37 30.43 -24.55
CA LYS A 188 -3.56 29.54 -24.55
C LYS A 188 -3.25 28.11 -24.09
N GLU A 189 -1.97 27.76 -23.96
CA GLU A 189 -1.52 26.42 -23.63
C GLU A 189 -1.42 26.25 -22.12
N GLU A 190 -2.08 25.25 -21.56
CA GLU A 190 -1.91 24.87 -20.16
C GLU A 190 -0.61 24.07 -20.03
N ILE A 191 0.33 24.57 -19.24
CA ILE A 191 1.66 23.97 -19.09
C ILE A 191 1.81 23.22 -17.77
N ARG A 192 0.97 23.47 -16.76
CA ARG A 192 1.02 22.78 -15.45
C ARG A 192 -0.37 22.67 -14.83
N ARG A 193 -0.59 21.59 -14.08
CA ARG A 193 -1.81 21.35 -13.29
C ARG A 193 -1.53 20.58 -12.00
N TRP A 194 -1.50 21.26 -10.85
CA TRP A 194 -1.44 20.63 -9.53
C TRP A 194 -2.81 20.66 -8.87
N LYS A 195 -3.50 19.52 -8.79
CA LYS A 195 -4.79 19.45 -8.07
C LYS A 195 -4.64 19.60 -6.55
N LEU A 196 -3.52 19.15 -5.98
CA LEU A 196 -3.31 19.01 -4.53
C LEU A 196 -4.32 18.04 -3.88
N GLY A 197 -4.74 17.00 -4.62
CA GLY A 197 -5.67 15.98 -4.13
C GLY A 197 -5.06 14.63 -3.79
N HIS A 198 -3.82 14.40 -4.21
CA HIS A 198 -2.98 13.25 -3.88
C HIS A 198 -1.55 13.78 -3.71
N HIS A 199 -0.72 13.07 -2.96
CA HIS A 199 0.63 13.52 -2.65
C HIS A 199 1.59 12.35 -2.41
N ASP A 200 2.87 12.59 -2.62
CA ASP A 200 3.95 11.75 -2.12
C ASP A 200 4.68 12.51 -1.02
N ARG A 201 4.32 12.21 0.24
CA ARG A 201 4.85 12.87 1.45
C ARG A 201 4.67 14.39 1.38
N ASN A 202 5.74 15.09 1.04
CA ASN A 202 5.79 16.55 0.98
C ASN A 202 5.66 17.09 -0.46
N THR A 203 5.32 16.26 -1.44
CA THR A 203 5.28 16.67 -2.85
C THR A 203 3.95 16.32 -3.50
N CYS A 204 3.40 17.24 -4.28
CA CYS A 204 2.33 16.93 -5.23
C CYS A 204 2.86 17.16 -6.64
N TYR A 205 2.70 16.20 -7.53
CA TYR A 205 3.15 16.31 -8.92
C TYR A 205 2.03 16.83 -9.82
N ASP A 206 2.41 17.61 -10.83
CA ASP A 206 1.46 18.12 -11.81
C ASP A 206 0.97 17.00 -12.74
N GLU A 207 -0.30 17.05 -13.14
CA GLU A 207 -0.96 15.98 -13.92
C GLU A 207 -0.54 15.94 -15.40
N LEU A 208 0.20 16.95 -15.90
CA LEU A 208 0.58 17.05 -17.32
C LEU A 208 2.00 16.56 -17.57
N PHE A 209 2.95 17.02 -16.76
CA PHE A 209 4.39 16.77 -16.96
C PHE A 209 5.12 16.29 -15.71
N TYR A 210 4.39 15.94 -14.66
CA TYR A 210 4.94 15.35 -13.44
C TYR A 210 6.00 16.23 -12.75
N LYS A 211 5.86 17.55 -12.85
CA LYS A 211 6.69 18.53 -12.15
C LYS A 211 6.21 18.67 -10.71
N PRO A 212 7.14 18.75 -9.75
CA PRO A 212 6.81 18.80 -8.33
C PRO A 212 6.30 20.19 -7.92
N ALA A 213 5.26 20.22 -7.10
CA ALA A 213 4.98 21.27 -6.14
C ALA A 213 5.47 20.77 -4.78
N THR A 214 6.61 21.29 -4.33
CA THR A 214 7.26 20.89 -3.08
C THR A 214 6.65 21.67 -1.94
N THR A 215 6.28 20.99 -0.87
CA THR A 215 5.69 21.59 0.31
C THR A 215 6.63 21.50 1.50
N TYR A 216 6.53 22.47 2.40
CA TYR A 216 7.16 22.45 3.72
C TYR A 216 6.05 22.50 4.75
N ASN A 217 6.11 21.62 5.76
CA ASN A 217 5.05 21.41 6.75
C ASN A 217 3.64 21.26 6.13
N PRO A 218 3.45 20.32 5.20
CA PRO A 218 2.15 20.15 4.57
C PRO A 218 1.08 19.69 5.57
N HIS A 219 -0.13 20.17 5.33
CA HIS A 219 -1.33 19.59 5.92
C HIS A 219 -2.30 19.29 4.79
N TRP A 220 -2.21 18.09 4.22
CA TRP A 220 -3.08 17.66 3.13
C TRP A 220 -4.49 17.42 3.68
N ILE A 221 -5.49 18.05 3.06
CA ILE A 221 -6.88 17.92 3.51
C ILE A 221 -7.36 16.49 3.31
N ILE A 222 -6.86 15.82 2.27
CA ILE A 222 -7.24 14.46 1.95
C ILE A 222 -6.80 13.44 3.03
N ASP A 223 -5.78 13.76 3.83
CA ASP A 223 -5.29 12.86 4.89
C ASP A 223 -6.28 12.72 6.04
N GLN A 224 -7.26 13.62 6.17
CA GLN A 224 -8.30 13.54 7.20
C GLN A 224 -9.10 12.24 7.13
N TYR A 225 -9.16 11.59 5.95
CA TYR A 225 -9.86 10.33 5.74
C TYR A 225 -9.08 9.09 6.21
N ILE A 226 -7.80 9.25 6.55
CA ILE A 226 -6.90 8.17 6.99
C ILE A 226 -6.14 8.54 8.27
N THR A 227 -6.48 9.66 8.91
CA THR A 227 -5.83 10.12 10.14
C THR A 227 -6.72 9.81 11.34
N TRP A 228 -6.14 9.25 12.39
CA TRP A 228 -6.82 9.07 13.67
C TRP A 228 -7.12 10.43 14.31
N ASN A 229 -8.40 10.75 14.49
CA ASN A 229 -8.83 11.97 15.15
C ASN A 229 -8.94 11.75 16.66
N LYS A 230 -8.16 12.48 17.47
CA LYS A 230 -8.20 12.36 18.94
C LYS A 230 -9.48 12.99 19.48
N LEU A 231 -10.27 12.21 20.20
CA LEU A 231 -11.53 12.63 20.80
C LEU A 231 -11.42 12.94 22.30
N TYR A 232 -10.58 12.19 23.00
CA TYR A 232 -10.46 12.26 24.45
C TYR A 232 -9.05 11.97 24.92
N SER A 233 -8.64 12.62 26.01
CA SER A 233 -7.40 12.35 26.73
C SER A 233 -7.62 12.61 28.22
N ALA A 234 -7.16 11.70 29.08
CA ALA A 234 -7.22 11.88 30.54
C ALA A 234 -6.10 11.14 31.27
N THR A 235 -5.89 11.54 32.51
CA THR A 235 -4.89 10.97 33.43
C THR A 235 -5.58 10.51 34.71
N PHE A 236 -5.17 9.36 35.23
CA PHE A 236 -5.70 8.78 36.47
C PHE A 236 -4.56 8.37 37.40
N ASP A 237 -4.82 8.38 38.71
CA ASP A 237 -3.82 8.00 39.72
C ASP A 237 -3.65 6.48 39.86
N SER A 238 -4.50 5.69 39.19
CA SER A 238 -4.40 4.23 39.11
C SER A 238 -4.70 3.73 37.70
N SER A 239 -4.25 2.52 37.40
CA SER A 239 -4.58 1.82 36.16
C SER A 239 -6.06 1.45 36.15
N LEU A 240 -6.67 1.47 34.96
CA LEU A 240 -8.11 1.34 34.83
C LEU A 240 -8.52 0.27 33.81
N SER A 241 -9.76 -0.17 33.93
CA SER A 241 -10.41 -1.04 32.97
C SER A 241 -11.41 -0.25 32.13
N ILE A 242 -11.43 -0.49 30.81
CA ILE A 242 -12.23 0.27 29.83
C ILE A 242 -13.15 -0.67 29.07
N ALA A 243 -14.40 -0.26 28.90
CA ALA A 243 -15.35 -0.90 28.01
C ALA A 243 -16.04 0.13 27.12
N PHE A 244 -16.55 -0.32 25.98
CA PHE A 244 -17.25 0.52 25.01
C PHE A 244 -18.65 -0.01 24.75
N ASP A 245 -19.64 0.86 24.89
CA ASP A 245 -21.00 0.62 24.43
C ASP A 245 -21.16 1.12 22.98
N PRO A 246 -21.25 0.22 21.99
CA PRO A 246 -21.38 0.58 20.59
C PRO A 246 -22.78 1.08 20.20
N ASN A 247 -23.81 0.83 21.03
CA ASN A 247 -25.20 1.17 20.75
C ASN A 247 -25.50 2.65 20.99
N ILE A 248 -24.83 3.27 21.96
CA ILE A 248 -24.99 4.71 22.26
C ILE A 248 -23.68 5.49 22.13
N GLY A 249 -22.58 4.82 21.76
CA GLY A 249 -21.27 5.45 21.60
C GLY A 249 -20.73 6.01 22.91
N THR A 250 -20.62 5.17 23.93
CA THR A 250 -20.18 5.59 25.27
C THR A 250 -19.04 4.71 25.77
N PHE A 251 -17.97 5.33 26.27
CA PHE A 251 -16.89 4.64 26.96
C PHE A 251 -17.10 4.68 28.47
N TYR A 252 -16.91 3.53 29.11
CA TYR A 252 -16.99 3.33 30.55
C TYR A 252 -15.59 2.97 31.08
N MET A 253 -15.14 3.65 32.12
CA MET A 253 -13.79 3.47 32.68
C MET A 253 -13.88 3.35 34.20
N ALA A 254 -13.29 2.30 34.75
CA ALA A 254 -13.30 2.02 36.18
C ALA A 254 -11.88 1.85 36.71
N THR A 255 -11.52 2.64 37.72
CA THR A 255 -10.28 2.53 38.49
C THR A 255 -10.47 1.78 39.81
N ASP A 256 -11.70 1.83 40.35
CA ASP A 256 -12.08 1.22 41.61
C ASP A 256 -13.57 0.83 41.61
N LYS A 257 -14.10 0.46 42.78
CA LYS A 257 -15.51 0.11 42.97
C LYS A 257 -16.44 1.30 43.17
N ASN A 258 -15.92 2.49 43.41
CA ASN A 258 -16.68 3.65 43.89
C ASN A 258 -17.14 4.55 42.75
N ASN A 259 -16.33 4.68 41.69
CA ASN A 259 -16.63 5.59 40.59
C ASN A 259 -16.50 4.89 39.24
N LEU A 260 -17.47 5.19 38.37
CA LEU A 260 -17.43 4.83 36.96
C LEU A 260 -17.35 6.12 36.13
N TYR A 261 -16.21 6.36 35.50
CA TYR A 261 -16.02 7.50 34.61
C TYR A 261 -16.61 7.18 33.24
N VAL A 262 -17.27 8.16 32.65
CA VAL A 262 -18.03 7.98 31.41
C VAL A 262 -17.61 9.03 30.40
N TYR A 263 -17.42 8.63 29.15
CA TYR A 263 -17.21 9.54 28.04
C TYR A 263 -18.21 9.28 26.92
N HIS A 264 -19.06 10.26 26.62
CA HIS A 264 -20.08 10.19 25.58
C HIS A 264 -19.57 10.80 24.28
N LEU A 265 -19.48 9.97 23.23
CA LEU A 265 -18.95 10.40 21.93
C LEU A 265 -19.81 11.48 21.26
N GLY A 266 -21.15 11.34 21.34
CA GLY A 266 -22.09 12.26 20.68
C GLY A 266 -22.03 13.68 21.24
N GLU A 267 -21.94 13.83 22.56
CA GLU A 267 -21.85 15.13 23.23
C GLU A 267 -20.42 15.63 23.41
N LYS A 268 -19.42 14.75 23.23
CA LYS A 268 -18.02 14.96 23.61
C LYS A 268 -17.88 15.43 25.06
N LYS A 269 -18.69 14.85 25.95
CA LYS A 269 -18.73 15.18 27.38
C LYS A 269 -18.31 14.01 28.24
N THR A 270 -17.74 14.33 29.39
CA THR A 270 -17.43 13.39 30.45
C THR A 270 -18.47 13.47 31.57
N ASP A 271 -18.75 12.32 32.19
CA ASP A 271 -19.56 12.21 33.40
C ASP A 271 -18.88 11.24 34.40
N THR A 272 -19.38 11.20 35.63
CA THR A 272 -18.94 10.24 36.65
C THR A 272 -20.13 9.72 37.42
N ILE A 273 -20.35 8.40 37.32
CA ILE A 273 -21.41 7.70 38.03
C ILE A 273 -20.83 7.20 39.36
N SER A 274 -21.33 7.74 40.48
CA SER A 274 -21.03 7.20 41.80
C SER A 274 -21.74 5.87 42.03
N ILE A 275 -20.96 4.85 42.36
CA ILE A 275 -21.40 3.50 42.67
C ILE A 275 -21.80 3.42 44.15
N LYS A 276 -22.96 2.84 44.42
CA LYS A 276 -23.60 2.80 45.75
C LYS A 276 -23.24 1.54 46.55
N GLY A 277 -22.52 0.59 45.97
CA GLY A 277 -21.97 -0.58 46.66
C GLY A 277 -21.80 -1.81 45.78
N GLY A 278 -21.44 -2.93 46.42
CA GLY A 278 -20.92 -4.11 45.75
C GLY A 278 -19.42 -3.97 45.45
N GLU A 279 -18.82 -5.04 44.96
CA GLU A 279 -17.40 -5.12 44.61
C GLU A 279 -17.23 -5.29 43.10
N ILE A 280 -16.31 -4.53 42.53
CA ILE A 280 -15.83 -4.74 41.17
C ILE A 280 -14.97 -6.02 41.15
N ALA A 281 -15.04 -6.82 40.08
CA ALA A 281 -14.27 -8.06 40.00
C ALA A 281 -12.80 -7.78 39.64
N SER A 282 -12.53 -6.73 38.87
CA SER A 282 -11.18 -6.39 38.43
C SER A 282 -10.33 -5.82 39.56
N ASN A 283 -9.12 -6.35 39.72
CA ASN A 283 -8.04 -5.77 40.54
C ASN A 283 -6.85 -5.29 39.69
N TYR A 284 -6.90 -5.51 38.38
CA TYR A 284 -5.92 -5.09 37.39
C TYR A 284 -6.62 -4.46 36.17
N PRO A 285 -5.89 -3.72 35.30
CA PRO A 285 -6.48 -3.10 34.11
C PRO A 285 -7.01 -4.11 33.09
N ASN A 286 -7.79 -3.61 32.13
CA ASN A 286 -8.40 -4.35 31.01
C ASN A 286 -9.32 -5.51 31.39
N GLN A 287 -10.07 -5.36 32.49
CA GLN A 287 -10.93 -6.38 33.05
C GLN A 287 -12.40 -5.92 33.11
N LEU A 288 -12.84 -5.23 32.06
CA LEU A 288 -14.18 -4.67 31.90
C LEU A 288 -14.62 -4.85 30.45
N VAL A 289 -15.85 -5.34 30.26
CA VAL A 289 -16.47 -5.50 28.94
C VAL A 289 -17.91 -5.02 29.01
N PHE A 290 -18.40 -4.43 27.92
CA PHE A 290 -19.80 -4.11 27.77
C PHE A 290 -20.43 -5.12 26.81
N ILE A 291 -21.55 -5.71 27.21
CA ILE A 291 -22.28 -6.72 26.46
C ILE A 291 -23.52 -6.04 25.84
N PRO A 292 -23.50 -5.72 24.52
CA PRO A 292 -24.54 -4.89 23.91
C PRO A 292 -25.93 -5.50 23.99
N ASP A 293 -26.05 -6.80 23.72
CA ASP A 293 -27.34 -7.51 23.67
C ASP A 293 -28.02 -7.61 25.04
N GLN A 294 -27.23 -7.56 26.11
CA GLN A 294 -27.70 -7.62 27.49
C GLN A 294 -27.76 -6.24 28.14
N ASN A 295 -27.28 -5.19 27.45
CA ASN A 295 -27.09 -3.85 27.97
C ASN A 295 -26.36 -3.86 29.33
N GLN A 296 -25.28 -4.64 29.41
CA GLN A 296 -24.66 -4.98 30.68
C GLN A 296 -23.17 -4.66 30.68
N LEU A 297 -22.75 -3.88 31.68
CA LEU A 297 -21.34 -3.65 31.97
C LEU A 297 -20.85 -4.73 32.95
N LEU A 298 -19.90 -5.54 32.50
CA LEU A 298 -19.39 -6.69 33.22
C LEU A 298 -17.90 -6.51 33.53
N SER A 299 -17.56 -6.51 34.80
CA SER A 299 -16.18 -6.66 35.27
C SER A 299 -15.86 -8.13 35.53
N TYR A 300 -14.63 -8.56 35.27
CA TYR A 300 -14.21 -9.95 35.44
C TYR A 300 -12.80 -10.08 36.02
N ASN A 301 -12.51 -11.20 36.67
CA ASN A 301 -11.16 -11.63 37.03
C ASN A 301 -11.03 -13.12 36.65
N LEU A 302 -10.09 -13.40 35.74
CA LEU A 302 -9.90 -14.74 35.14
C LEU A 302 -9.17 -15.71 36.07
N ASP A 303 -8.44 -15.17 37.03
CA ASP A 303 -7.58 -15.89 37.97
C ASP A 303 -8.39 -16.55 39.09
N GLU A 304 -9.34 -15.81 39.63
CA GLU A 304 -10.20 -16.22 40.74
C GLU A 304 -11.61 -16.60 40.26
N ASN A 305 -11.88 -16.52 38.95
CA ASN A 305 -13.18 -16.83 38.34
C ASN A 305 -14.31 -15.99 38.98
N ILE A 306 -14.04 -14.69 39.17
CA ILE A 306 -14.95 -13.72 39.78
C ILE A 306 -15.53 -12.81 38.69
N TYR A 307 -16.83 -12.56 38.76
CA TYR A 307 -17.54 -11.70 37.81
C TYR A 307 -18.48 -10.76 38.55
N SER A 308 -18.60 -9.53 38.07
CA SER A 308 -19.46 -8.53 38.67
C SER A 308 -20.13 -7.70 37.59
N SER A 309 -21.44 -7.84 37.46
CA SER A 309 -22.24 -7.00 36.56
C SER A 309 -22.72 -5.76 37.28
N LEU A 310 -22.64 -4.59 36.63
CA LEU A 310 -23.20 -3.36 37.16
C LEU A 310 -24.71 -3.34 36.92
N ASN A 311 -25.48 -3.09 37.98
CA ASN A 311 -26.90 -2.77 37.85
C ASN A 311 -27.06 -1.26 37.54
N PRO A 312 -27.57 -0.89 36.35
CA PRO A 312 -27.63 0.52 35.93
C PRO A 312 -28.72 1.34 36.66
N ILE A 313 -29.65 0.71 37.39
CA ILE A 313 -30.70 1.41 38.13
C ILE A 313 -30.26 1.66 39.57
N SER A 314 -29.74 0.64 40.25
CA SER A 314 -29.30 0.76 41.64
C SER A 314 -27.88 1.33 41.76
N HIS A 315 -27.12 1.39 40.67
CA HIS A 315 -25.69 1.72 40.62
C HIS A 315 -24.89 0.85 41.58
N ARG A 316 -25.11 -0.47 41.52
CA ARG A 316 -24.41 -1.43 42.39
C ARG A 316 -23.80 -2.54 41.56
N TRP A 317 -22.58 -2.91 41.93
CA TRP A 317 -21.95 -4.12 41.44
C TRP A 317 -22.64 -5.35 42.04
N GLY A 318 -22.82 -6.40 41.22
CA GLY A 318 -23.53 -7.62 41.62
C GLY A 318 -22.74 -8.55 42.53
N ASN A 319 -21.41 -8.42 42.56
CA ASN A 319 -20.52 -9.21 43.41
C ASN A 319 -20.26 -8.53 44.77
N ASN A 320 -19.84 -9.30 45.77
CA ASN A 320 -19.37 -8.80 47.07
C ASN A 320 -17.99 -9.36 47.47
N ILE A 321 -17.32 -10.08 46.56
CA ILE A 321 -16.00 -10.67 46.77
C ILE A 321 -14.94 -9.73 46.20
N VAL A 322 -13.94 -9.39 46.99
CA VAL A 322 -12.78 -8.62 46.53
C VAL A 322 -11.73 -9.59 46.00
N SER A 323 -11.29 -9.38 44.75
CA SER A 323 -10.20 -10.14 44.15
C SER A 323 -8.86 -9.83 44.83
N GLN A 324 -8.06 -10.86 45.13
CA GLN A 324 -6.81 -10.74 45.88
C GLN A 324 -5.61 -11.32 45.15
N LYS A 325 -5.82 -12.15 44.13
CA LYS A 325 -4.72 -12.83 43.44
C LYS A 325 -4.02 -11.90 42.45
N ASP A 326 -2.70 -12.00 42.37
CA ASP A 326 -1.91 -11.39 41.31
C ASP A 326 -2.36 -11.91 39.93
N HIS A 327 -2.28 -11.06 38.91
CA HIS A 327 -2.79 -11.39 37.57
C HIS A 327 -1.82 -12.27 36.78
N ASP A 328 -2.30 -13.42 36.31
CA ASP A 328 -1.52 -14.39 35.52
C ASP A 328 -1.57 -14.11 34.00
N TYR A 329 -2.47 -13.23 33.55
CA TYR A 329 -2.84 -13.09 32.13
C TYR A 329 -2.68 -11.65 31.60
N TRP A 330 -1.62 -10.94 31.98
CA TRP A 330 -1.39 -9.57 31.49
C TRP A 330 -1.36 -9.52 29.96
N ASN A 331 -2.08 -8.57 29.36
CA ASN A 331 -2.25 -8.42 27.91
C ASN A 331 -2.70 -9.70 27.20
N ASN A 332 -3.56 -10.48 27.84
CA ASN A 332 -4.38 -11.45 27.13
C ASN A 332 -5.37 -10.73 26.19
N THR A 333 -5.82 -11.45 25.18
CA THR A 333 -7.03 -11.05 24.44
C THR A 333 -8.25 -11.67 25.10
N CYS A 334 -9.37 -10.94 25.16
CA CYS A 334 -10.62 -11.40 25.75
C CYS A 334 -11.80 -10.93 24.90
N VAL A 335 -12.69 -11.86 24.53
CA VAL A 335 -13.84 -11.62 23.67
C VAL A 335 -15.08 -12.30 24.24
N PHE A 336 -16.25 -11.67 24.09
CA PHE A 336 -17.52 -12.24 24.52
C PHE A 336 -18.13 -13.10 23.41
N ASN A 337 -18.51 -14.34 23.73
CA ASN A 337 -19.24 -15.22 22.83
C ASN A 337 -20.76 -15.08 23.08
N PRO A 338 -21.53 -14.53 22.13
CA PRO A 338 -22.97 -14.38 22.30
C PRO A 338 -23.74 -15.70 22.23
N GLU A 339 -23.17 -16.78 21.67
CA GLU A 339 -23.87 -18.07 21.51
C GLU A 339 -24.22 -18.71 22.86
N ASP A 340 -23.31 -18.66 23.83
CA ASP A 340 -23.46 -19.25 25.16
C ASP A 340 -23.21 -18.27 26.32
N SER A 341 -23.04 -16.98 26.00
CA SER A 341 -22.72 -15.92 26.96
C SER A 341 -21.45 -16.17 27.76
N SER A 342 -20.43 -16.77 27.14
CA SER A 342 -19.11 -16.98 27.74
C SER A 342 -18.14 -15.84 27.42
N LEU A 343 -17.15 -15.65 28.29
CA LEU A 343 -15.96 -14.87 27.98
C LEU A 343 -14.84 -15.84 27.58
N ILE A 344 -14.23 -15.58 26.44
CA ILE A 344 -13.15 -16.39 25.89
C ILE A 344 -11.88 -15.56 25.90
N SER A 345 -10.88 -16.03 26.64
CA SER A 345 -9.58 -15.38 26.79
C SER A 345 -8.47 -16.26 26.26
N PHE A 346 -7.48 -15.67 25.57
CA PHE A 346 -6.30 -16.39 25.10
C PHE A 346 -4.99 -15.68 25.44
N GLY A 347 -4.00 -16.47 25.84
CA GLY A 347 -2.62 -16.04 26.07
C GLY A 347 -2.46 -15.17 27.32
N GLY A 348 -1.45 -14.32 27.31
CA GLY A 348 -1.12 -13.40 28.39
C GLY A 348 0.23 -13.71 29.05
N TYR A 349 0.61 -12.85 29.98
CA TYR A 349 1.86 -12.91 30.71
C TYR A 349 1.64 -12.81 32.23
N GLY A 350 2.34 -13.63 33.00
CA GLY A 350 2.24 -13.63 34.46
C GLY A 350 3.42 -14.39 35.07
N HIS A 351 3.91 -13.91 36.22
CA HIS A 351 5.01 -14.56 36.97
C HIS A 351 6.21 -15.03 36.09
N TYR A 352 6.70 -14.13 35.22
CA TYR A 352 7.82 -14.39 34.30
C TYR A 352 7.55 -15.44 33.22
N ARG A 353 6.28 -15.74 32.95
CA ARG A 353 5.85 -16.68 31.91
C ARG A 353 4.81 -16.11 30.97
N TYR A 354 4.98 -16.41 29.68
CA TYR A 354 3.95 -16.30 28.67
C TYR A 354 3.11 -17.58 28.64
N ASN A 355 1.84 -17.46 28.30
CA ASN A 355 0.88 -18.56 28.30
C ASN A 355 0.28 -18.79 26.90
N ASN A 356 -0.15 -20.01 26.58
CA ASN A 356 -0.96 -20.37 25.39
C ASN A 356 -2.29 -21.01 25.81
N GLU A 357 -2.82 -20.55 26.93
CA GLU A 357 -4.04 -21.08 27.50
C GLU A 357 -5.25 -20.36 26.91
N LEU A 358 -6.26 -21.15 26.56
CA LEU A 358 -7.60 -20.71 26.24
C LEU A 358 -8.47 -20.90 27.48
N LEU A 359 -8.97 -19.80 28.03
CA LEU A 359 -9.89 -19.78 29.16
C LEU A 359 -11.29 -19.50 28.65
N ILE A 360 -12.25 -20.31 29.10
CA ILE A 360 -13.67 -20.12 28.81
C ILE A 360 -14.40 -19.95 30.13
N SER A 361 -14.81 -18.71 30.37
CA SER A 361 -15.42 -18.21 31.58
C SER A 361 -16.92 -18.07 31.38
N TYR A 362 -17.73 -18.41 32.39
CA TYR A 362 -19.19 -18.43 32.28
C TYR A 362 -19.84 -17.48 33.32
N PRO A 363 -19.80 -16.15 33.11
CA PRO A 363 -20.23 -15.17 34.11
C PRO A 363 -21.70 -15.28 34.55
N PHE A 364 -22.53 -15.84 33.67
CA PHE A 364 -23.99 -15.92 33.86
C PHE A 364 -24.50 -17.34 34.13
N HIS A 365 -23.58 -18.29 34.35
CA HIS A 365 -23.90 -19.69 34.59
C HIS A 365 -23.21 -20.19 35.86
N THR A 366 -23.68 -21.31 36.39
CA THR A 366 -23.02 -22.01 37.51
C THR A 366 -21.88 -22.94 37.04
N LYS A 367 -21.56 -22.91 35.74
CA LYS A 367 -20.53 -23.76 35.13
C LYS A 367 -19.14 -23.24 35.50
N PRO A 368 -18.21 -24.10 35.94
CA PRO A 368 -16.84 -23.68 36.23
C PRO A 368 -16.11 -23.23 34.97
N GLN A 369 -15.16 -22.31 35.13
CA GLN A 369 -14.25 -21.89 34.06
C GLN A 369 -13.49 -23.11 33.51
N GLN A 370 -13.43 -23.20 32.18
CA GLN A 370 -12.69 -24.23 31.48
C GLN A 370 -11.35 -23.69 31.00
N ARG A 371 -10.34 -24.57 30.94
CA ARG A 371 -8.97 -24.26 30.55
C ARG A 371 -8.47 -25.29 29.55
N TYR A 372 -7.96 -24.80 28.42
CA TYR A 372 -7.36 -25.62 27.38
C TYR A 372 -5.97 -25.09 27.04
N ILE A 373 -4.99 -25.98 26.88
CA ILE A 373 -3.63 -25.60 26.43
C ILE A 373 -3.57 -25.82 24.92
N LEU A 374 -3.41 -24.75 24.15
CA LEU A 374 -3.33 -24.80 22.69
C LEU A 374 -1.88 -24.97 22.25
N LYS A 375 -1.40 -26.22 22.23
CA LYS A 375 0.02 -26.56 22.00
C LYS A 375 0.54 -26.15 20.62
N GLU A 376 -0.36 -25.96 19.66
CA GLU A 376 -0.08 -25.52 18.30
C GLU A 376 0.30 -24.04 18.23
N ILE A 377 0.01 -23.27 19.28
CA ILE A 377 0.35 -21.85 19.39
C ILE A 377 1.39 -21.70 20.50
N ASP A 378 2.56 -21.16 20.16
CA ASP A 378 3.58 -20.85 21.15
C ASP A 378 3.05 -19.88 22.22
N PRO A 379 3.45 -20.01 23.50
CA PRO A 379 3.04 -19.09 24.56
C PRO A 379 3.40 -17.63 24.29
N ARG A 380 2.42 -16.73 24.50
CA ARG A 380 2.51 -15.32 24.08
C ARG A 380 1.49 -14.41 24.77
N TYR A 381 1.78 -13.11 24.77
CA TYR A 381 0.89 -12.02 25.20
C TYR A 381 0.73 -10.98 24.07
N SER A 382 -0.15 -10.00 24.25
CA SER A 382 -0.44 -8.93 23.27
C SER A 382 -0.93 -9.45 21.91
N CYS A 383 -1.83 -10.43 21.92
CA CYS A 383 -2.45 -10.97 20.70
C CYS A 383 -3.73 -10.21 20.37
N ALA A 384 -4.09 -10.13 19.09
CA ALA A 384 -5.44 -9.74 18.69
C ALA A 384 -6.34 -10.98 18.59
N SER A 385 -7.61 -10.87 18.99
CA SER A 385 -8.60 -11.89 18.64
C SER A 385 -9.97 -11.33 18.25
N VAL A 386 -10.76 -12.16 17.57
CA VAL A 386 -12.18 -11.91 17.29
C VAL A 386 -12.91 -13.22 17.06
N ILE A 387 -14.17 -13.30 17.47
CA ILE A 387 -15.06 -14.41 17.17
C ILE A 387 -15.85 -14.10 15.91
N VAL A 388 -15.84 -15.02 14.95
CA VAL A 388 -16.68 -14.97 13.75
C VAL A 388 -17.41 -16.31 13.63
N ASN A 389 -18.72 -16.29 13.88
CA ASN A 389 -19.53 -17.50 14.08
C ASN A 389 -18.90 -18.37 15.19
N ASP A 390 -18.63 -19.65 14.93
CA ASP A 390 -18.07 -20.60 15.91
C ASP A 390 -16.53 -20.64 15.90
N THR A 391 -15.87 -19.63 15.31
CA THR A 391 -14.41 -19.62 15.15
C THR A 391 -13.79 -18.41 15.85
N LEU A 392 -12.85 -18.68 16.76
CA LEU A 392 -11.97 -17.67 17.33
C LEU A 392 -10.74 -17.51 16.44
N TYR A 393 -10.56 -16.32 15.87
CA TYR A 393 -9.33 -15.97 15.17
C TYR A 393 -8.35 -15.34 16.15
N VAL A 394 -7.07 -15.71 16.08
CA VAL A 394 -5.99 -15.15 16.92
C VAL A 394 -4.82 -14.74 16.03
N PHE A 395 -4.39 -13.49 16.15
CA PHE A 395 -3.30 -12.92 15.36
C PHE A 395 -2.17 -12.38 16.24
N GLY A 396 -0.94 -12.76 15.87
CA GLY A 396 0.30 -12.15 16.33
C GLY A 396 0.64 -12.38 17.80
N GLY A 397 1.17 -11.34 18.45
CA GLY A 397 1.63 -11.35 19.84
C GLY A 397 3.14 -11.42 20.00
N ARG A 398 3.63 -11.40 21.23
CA ARG A 398 5.04 -11.54 21.58
C ARG A 398 5.23 -12.67 22.58
N GLY A 399 6.30 -13.44 22.46
CA GLY A 399 6.57 -14.54 23.38
C GLY A 399 7.69 -15.45 22.90
N CYS A 400 7.72 -16.68 23.39
CA CYS A 400 8.68 -17.69 22.96
C CYS A 400 8.12 -19.11 23.12
N PRO A 401 8.64 -20.12 22.40
CA PRO A 401 8.12 -21.49 22.44
C PRO A 401 8.12 -22.12 23.85
N SER A 402 9.06 -21.72 24.70
CA SER A 402 9.17 -22.25 26.07
C SER A 402 8.24 -21.56 27.08
N GLY A 403 7.67 -20.41 26.71
CA GLY A 403 6.95 -19.50 27.60
C GLY A 403 7.82 -18.79 28.64
N ARG A 404 9.12 -19.09 28.78
CA ARG A 404 10.01 -18.43 29.74
C ARG A 404 10.48 -17.07 29.24
N GLN A 405 10.26 -16.01 30.02
CA GLN A 405 10.64 -14.64 29.66
C GLN A 405 12.15 -14.51 29.37
N GLU A 406 12.99 -15.20 30.13
CA GLU A 406 14.44 -15.15 30.02
C GLU A 406 14.98 -15.80 28.74
N LEU A 407 14.12 -16.49 27.97
CA LEU A 407 14.49 -17.18 26.74
C LEU A 407 13.99 -16.43 25.51
N SER A 408 14.81 -15.47 25.05
CA SER A 408 14.75 -14.78 23.74
C SER A 408 13.34 -14.61 23.15
N PRO A 409 12.49 -13.75 23.75
CA PRO A 409 11.16 -13.49 23.23
C PRO A 409 11.20 -12.73 21.90
N GLN A 410 10.28 -13.08 21.00
CA GLN A 410 10.13 -12.47 19.67
C GLN A 410 8.68 -12.08 19.41
N ASN A 411 8.49 -11.17 18.46
CA ASN A 411 7.16 -10.88 17.92
C ASN A 411 6.76 -11.97 16.92
N TYR A 412 5.50 -12.40 16.99
CA TYR A 412 4.88 -13.38 16.10
C TYR A 412 3.98 -12.67 15.09
N TYR A 413 3.99 -13.16 13.85
CA TYR A 413 3.17 -12.66 12.75
C TYR A 413 2.45 -13.82 12.07
N ASP A 414 1.64 -14.54 12.83
CA ASP A 414 0.84 -15.70 12.41
C ASP A 414 -0.64 -15.48 12.74
N LEU A 415 -1.51 -16.11 11.95
CA LEU A 415 -2.95 -16.08 12.14
C LEU A 415 -3.47 -17.52 12.31
N TYR A 416 -4.24 -17.74 13.37
CA TYR A 416 -4.88 -19.01 13.67
C TYR A 416 -6.40 -18.87 13.62
N ALA A 417 -7.07 -19.95 13.25
CA ALA A 417 -8.49 -20.18 13.43
C ALA A 417 -8.68 -21.34 14.41
N ILE A 418 -9.41 -21.09 15.49
CA ILE A 418 -9.70 -22.06 16.55
C ILE A 418 -11.20 -22.33 16.51
N ASP A 419 -11.58 -23.58 16.27
CA ASP A 419 -12.97 -24.02 16.30
C ASP A 419 -13.45 -24.09 17.76
N LEU A 420 -14.46 -23.30 18.14
CA LEU A 420 -14.91 -23.20 19.54
C LEU A 420 -15.73 -24.40 20.02
N LYS A 421 -16.11 -25.32 19.12
CA LYS A 421 -16.88 -26.54 19.45
C LYS A 421 -15.95 -27.72 19.72
N THR A 422 -14.85 -27.80 18.98
CA THR A 422 -13.88 -28.91 19.02
C THR A 422 -12.54 -28.53 19.64
N TYR A 423 -12.24 -27.23 19.73
CA TYR A 423 -10.97 -26.65 20.13
C TYR A 423 -9.78 -27.02 19.22
N ASN A 424 -10.08 -27.45 17.99
CA ASN A 424 -9.06 -27.71 16.99
C ASN A 424 -8.44 -26.40 16.51
N VAL A 425 -7.11 -26.36 16.48
CA VAL A 425 -6.34 -25.19 16.07
C VAL A 425 -5.84 -25.36 14.64
N HIS A 426 -6.19 -24.42 13.78
CA HIS A 426 -5.72 -24.36 12.40
C HIS A 426 -4.90 -23.09 12.18
N ARG A 427 -3.59 -23.24 11.93
CA ARG A 427 -2.77 -22.12 11.48
C ARG A 427 -3.08 -21.80 10.03
N LEU A 428 -3.61 -20.62 9.76
CA LEU A 428 -3.95 -20.18 8.40
C LEU A 428 -2.69 -19.78 7.66
N TRP A 429 -1.86 -18.94 8.28
CA TRP A 429 -0.58 -18.53 7.73
C TRP A 429 0.36 -18.03 8.82
N GLN A 430 1.63 -17.91 8.44
CA GLN A 430 2.68 -17.26 9.20
C GLN A 430 3.52 -16.44 8.23
N HIS A 431 3.77 -15.19 8.58
CA HIS A 431 4.75 -14.34 7.93
C HIS A 431 6.11 -14.47 8.64
N ILE A 432 7.19 -14.53 7.86
CA ILE A 432 8.56 -14.59 8.38
C ILE A 432 9.22 -13.26 8.02
N THR A 433 9.88 -12.64 9.00
CA THR A 433 10.58 -11.36 8.88
C THR A 433 11.52 -11.29 7.66
N PRO A 434 11.76 -10.08 7.09
CA PRO A 434 11.47 -8.75 7.65
C PRO A 434 10.03 -8.26 7.44
N ILE A 435 9.52 -7.47 8.39
CA ILE A 435 8.26 -6.72 8.28
C ILE A 435 8.58 -5.32 7.74
N GLU A 436 7.91 -4.93 6.66
CA GLU A 436 8.01 -3.56 6.13
C GLU A 436 7.52 -2.55 7.18
N GLY A 437 8.33 -1.53 7.49
CA GLY A 437 8.05 -0.56 8.57
C GLY A 437 8.54 -0.97 9.96
N GLY A 438 9.16 -2.15 10.11
CA GLY A 438 9.73 -2.64 11.36
C GLY A 438 8.79 -3.54 12.17
N GLU A 439 9.28 -4.08 13.29
CA GLU A 439 8.48 -4.97 14.14
C GLU A 439 7.35 -4.23 14.87
N PHE A 440 6.28 -4.95 15.20
CA PHE A 440 5.13 -4.39 15.91
C PHE A 440 4.41 -5.41 16.78
N GLN A 441 3.57 -4.91 17.69
CA GLN A 441 2.61 -5.68 18.48
C GLN A 441 1.18 -5.26 18.08
N PRO A 442 0.25 -6.21 17.89
CA PRO A 442 -1.14 -5.88 17.62
C PRO A 442 -1.90 -5.51 18.90
N CYS A 443 -3.00 -4.80 18.73
CA CYS A 443 -4.00 -4.54 19.76
C CYS A 443 -4.77 -5.81 20.17
N GLU A 444 -5.44 -5.74 21.31
CA GLU A 444 -6.07 -6.91 21.94
C GLU A 444 -7.31 -7.45 21.19
N HIS A 445 -7.95 -6.66 20.33
CA HIS A 445 -9.10 -7.06 19.49
C HIS A 445 -8.84 -6.77 18.02
N MET A 446 -9.57 -7.41 17.11
CA MET A 446 -9.54 -7.08 15.69
C MET A 446 -10.94 -7.04 15.08
N ILE A 447 -11.14 -6.25 14.03
CA ILE A 447 -12.44 -6.11 13.38
C ILE A 447 -12.46 -6.95 12.11
N TYR A 448 -13.31 -7.98 12.06
CA TYR A 448 -13.51 -8.77 10.84
C TYR A 448 -14.42 -8.04 9.85
N ASP A 449 -13.94 -7.84 8.63
CA ASP A 449 -14.73 -7.39 7.50
C ASP A 449 -15.09 -8.57 6.60
N LYS A 450 -16.37 -8.96 6.67
CA LYS A 450 -16.94 -10.05 5.88
C LYS A 450 -16.93 -9.78 4.38
N ALA A 451 -17.05 -8.52 3.94
CA ALA A 451 -17.14 -8.19 2.52
C ALA A 451 -15.81 -8.43 1.80
N ASN A 452 -14.71 -8.07 2.43
CA ASN A 452 -13.36 -8.22 1.90
C ASN A 452 -12.60 -9.45 2.45
N ASN A 453 -13.24 -10.21 3.36
CA ASN A 453 -12.67 -11.37 4.02
C ASN A 453 -11.29 -11.08 4.65
N CYS A 454 -11.22 -9.97 5.40
CA CYS A 454 -10.01 -9.47 6.02
C CYS A 454 -10.28 -9.02 7.46
N PHE A 455 -9.22 -8.69 8.20
CA PHE A 455 -9.29 -8.14 9.54
C PHE A 455 -8.60 -6.78 9.58
N TYR A 456 -9.15 -5.86 10.35
CA TYR A 456 -8.49 -4.61 10.71
C TYR A 456 -7.92 -4.70 12.11
N VAL A 457 -6.64 -4.37 12.26
CA VAL A 457 -5.87 -4.51 13.49
C VAL A 457 -5.07 -3.24 13.70
N PHE A 458 -5.14 -2.64 14.89
CA PHE A 458 -4.23 -1.57 15.27
C PHE A 458 -2.89 -2.17 15.73
N CYS A 459 -1.77 -1.55 15.38
CA CYS A 459 -0.44 -2.04 15.71
C CYS A 459 0.48 -0.89 16.15
N THR A 460 1.45 -1.19 17.01
CA THR A 460 2.39 -0.20 17.57
C THR A 460 3.43 0.33 16.58
N GLN A 461 3.47 -0.21 15.36
CA GLN A 461 4.40 0.18 14.31
C GLN A 461 4.34 1.69 14.02
N GLU A 462 5.50 2.34 13.83
CA GLU A 462 5.61 3.77 13.50
C GLU A 462 4.87 4.71 14.48
N GLY A 463 4.63 4.25 15.71
CA GLY A 463 3.89 5.01 16.71
C GLY A 463 2.38 4.93 16.62
N GLY A 464 1.85 3.87 15.99
CA GLY A 464 0.44 3.49 16.06
C GLY A 464 -0.27 3.61 14.71
N VAL A 465 -0.51 2.49 14.05
CA VAL A 465 -1.11 2.44 12.70
C VAL A 465 -2.22 1.40 12.63
N LEU A 466 -3.27 1.68 11.86
CA LEU A 466 -4.26 0.68 11.48
C LEU A 466 -3.75 -0.10 10.27
N ILE A 467 -3.73 -1.42 10.38
CA ILE A 467 -3.41 -2.32 9.27
C ILE A 467 -4.60 -3.21 8.92
N LYS A 468 -4.67 -3.59 7.66
CA LYS A 468 -5.53 -4.66 7.17
C LYS A 468 -4.68 -5.91 6.98
N ILE A 469 -5.15 -7.02 7.51
CA ILE A 469 -4.59 -8.36 7.31
C ILE A 469 -5.59 -9.26 6.60
N ASN A 470 -5.13 -10.05 5.64
CA ASN A 470 -6.00 -10.99 4.94
C ASN A 470 -6.20 -12.27 5.77
N ARG A 471 -7.36 -12.91 5.63
CA ARG A 471 -7.62 -14.20 6.28
C ARG A 471 -6.73 -15.32 5.72
N ASP A 472 -6.55 -15.35 4.41
CA ASP A 472 -5.99 -16.53 3.71
C ASP A 472 -4.50 -16.42 3.36
N ASN A 473 -3.91 -15.22 3.45
CA ASN A 473 -2.48 -15.02 3.15
C ASN A 473 -1.85 -13.93 4.02
N PRO A 474 -0.52 -13.98 4.25
CA PRO A 474 0.20 -12.99 5.04
C PRO A 474 0.44 -11.72 4.22
N HIS A 475 -0.57 -10.85 4.16
CA HIS A 475 -0.49 -9.53 3.53
C HIS A 475 -0.89 -8.46 4.54
N PHE A 476 -0.08 -7.40 4.62
CA PHE A 476 -0.27 -6.26 5.50
C PHE A 476 -0.44 -5.00 4.64
N GLU A 477 -1.55 -4.30 4.81
CA GLU A 477 -1.84 -3.06 4.09
C GLU A 477 -2.13 -1.95 5.10
N LYS A 478 -1.43 -0.81 5.02
CA LYS A 478 -1.66 0.34 5.91
C LYS A 478 -2.99 1.01 5.55
N MET A 479 -3.85 1.16 6.55
CA MET A 479 -5.20 1.73 6.44
C MET A 479 -5.34 3.08 7.13
N SER A 480 -4.29 3.54 7.82
CA SER A 480 -4.20 4.87 8.40
C SER A 480 -2.79 5.43 8.28
N LEU A 481 -2.65 6.74 8.45
CA LEU A 481 -1.38 7.34 8.84
C LEU A 481 -1.04 6.94 10.29
N PRO A 482 0.26 6.87 10.65
CA PRO A 482 0.66 6.62 12.01
C PRO A 482 0.26 7.79 12.93
N ILE A 483 -0.08 7.48 14.18
CA ILE A 483 -0.32 8.48 15.23
C ILE A 483 0.99 9.19 15.62
N GLY A 484 2.14 8.53 15.44
CA GLY A 484 3.46 9.07 15.77
C GLY A 484 3.74 9.11 17.27
N LYS A 485 3.04 8.28 18.06
CA LYS A 485 3.21 8.17 19.51
C LYS A 485 4.42 7.30 19.86
N LYS A 486 5.07 7.59 20.99
CA LYS A 486 6.09 6.70 21.56
C LYS A 486 5.45 5.84 22.65
N PHE A 487 5.60 4.53 22.54
CA PHE A 487 5.05 3.55 23.48
C PHE A 487 6.14 3.10 24.46
N ASP A 488 6.54 4.00 25.35
CA ASP A 488 7.71 3.82 26.22
C ASP A 488 7.35 3.46 27.68
N LEU A 489 6.06 3.41 28.01
CA LEU A 489 5.59 3.11 29.37
C LEU A 489 5.55 1.61 29.66
N GLN A 490 5.63 1.26 30.95
CA GLN A 490 5.78 -0.14 31.40
C GLN A 490 4.59 -1.01 30.96
N TYR A 491 3.40 -0.44 31.07
CA TYR A 491 2.18 -1.10 30.68
C TYR A 491 1.53 -0.36 29.52
N LEU A 492 1.10 -1.13 28.53
CA LEU A 492 0.39 -0.66 27.34
C LEU A 492 -0.81 -1.57 27.11
N TYR A 493 -1.97 -0.97 26.93
CA TYR A 493 -3.18 -1.61 26.43
C TYR A 493 -3.68 -0.84 25.21
N THR A 494 -3.99 -1.55 24.14
CA THR A 494 -4.56 -0.92 22.95
C THR A 494 -5.74 -1.72 22.47
N ASN A 495 -6.89 -1.09 22.24
CA ASN A 495 -8.05 -1.84 21.77
C ASN A 495 -8.82 -1.08 20.72
N ILE A 496 -9.27 -1.80 19.69
CA ILE A 496 -10.07 -1.27 18.61
C ILE A 496 -11.52 -1.75 18.72
N TYR A 497 -12.43 -0.78 18.65
CA TYR A 497 -13.86 -0.98 18.72
C TYR A 497 -14.52 -0.54 17.42
N PHE A 498 -15.64 -1.17 17.09
CA PHE A 498 -16.43 -0.81 15.92
C PHE A 498 -17.85 -0.43 16.35
N SER A 499 -18.33 0.73 15.90
CA SER A 499 -19.74 1.09 15.99
C SER A 499 -20.39 1.03 14.62
N ARG A 500 -21.30 0.06 14.44
CA ARG A 500 -22.08 -0.10 13.21
C ARG A 500 -23.04 1.07 12.97
N GLN A 501 -23.58 1.66 14.03
CA GLN A 501 -24.51 2.79 13.93
C GLN A 501 -23.81 4.06 13.46
N LEU A 502 -22.59 4.29 13.94
CA LEU A 502 -21.81 5.49 13.61
C LEU A 502 -20.94 5.29 12.36
N ASN A 503 -20.79 4.05 11.87
CA ASN A 503 -19.83 3.67 10.83
C ASN A 503 -18.43 4.20 11.13
N LYS A 504 -17.97 3.97 12.37
CA LYS A 504 -16.65 4.39 12.83
C LYS A 504 -15.91 3.29 13.57
N LEU A 505 -14.59 3.34 13.44
CA LEU A 505 -13.64 2.66 14.31
C LEU A 505 -13.24 3.60 15.43
N TYR A 506 -13.11 3.05 16.64
CA TYR A 506 -12.57 3.76 17.79
C TYR A 506 -11.35 3.01 18.31
N LEU A 507 -10.31 3.75 18.63
CA LEU A 507 -9.10 3.21 19.22
C LEU A 507 -8.95 3.76 20.63
N VAL A 508 -8.71 2.88 21.58
CA VAL A 508 -8.30 3.22 22.93
C VAL A 508 -6.82 2.89 23.08
N ILE A 509 -6.04 3.85 23.58
CA ILE A 509 -4.67 3.65 24.03
C ILE A 509 -4.65 3.97 25.53
N HIS A 510 -4.29 2.98 26.35
CA HIS A 510 -4.12 3.12 27.78
C HIS A 510 -2.69 2.73 28.14
N GLU A 511 -1.98 3.63 28.80
CA GLU A 511 -0.62 3.40 29.25
C GLU A 511 -0.52 3.63 30.75
N ALA A 512 0.33 2.87 31.45
CA ALA A 512 0.56 3.09 32.87
C ALA A 512 2.05 3.00 33.25
N GLU A 513 2.41 3.82 34.24
CA GLU A 513 3.71 3.83 34.90
C GLU A 513 3.78 2.76 35.99
N VAL A 514 5.01 2.45 36.44
CA VAL A 514 5.26 1.59 37.62
C VAL A 514 4.54 2.12 38.87
N SER A 515 4.36 3.44 38.97
CA SER A 515 3.68 4.12 40.07
C SER A 515 2.17 3.81 40.14
N GLY A 516 1.60 3.23 39.09
CA GLY A 516 0.16 3.01 38.92
C GLY A 516 -0.54 4.15 38.18
N LYS A 517 0.08 5.33 38.07
CA LYS A 517 -0.47 6.46 37.30
C LYS A 517 -0.67 6.05 35.84
N SER A 518 -1.84 6.36 35.29
CA SER A 518 -2.22 5.95 33.94
C SER A 518 -2.72 7.09 33.06
N TYR A 519 -2.60 6.89 31.75
CA TYR A 519 -2.98 7.83 30.71
C TYR A 519 -3.88 7.12 29.71
N VAL A 520 -5.00 7.74 29.36
CA VAL A 520 -5.95 7.19 28.38
C VAL A 520 -6.17 8.19 27.26
N GLU A 521 -6.11 7.70 26.04
CA GLU A 521 -6.45 8.44 24.83
C GLU A 521 -7.46 7.65 24.00
N ILE A 522 -8.47 8.34 23.46
CA ILE A 522 -9.49 7.76 22.57
C ILE A 522 -9.44 8.48 21.24
N TYR A 523 -9.35 7.72 20.16
CA TYR A 523 -9.31 8.21 18.80
C TYR A 523 -10.48 7.64 17.97
N GLU A 524 -10.84 8.33 16.90
CA GLU A 524 -11.79 7.85 15.90
C GLU A 524 -11.18 7.80 14.49
N LEU A 525 -11.69 6.89 13.67
CA LEU A 525 -11.44 6.78 12.24
C LEU A 525 -12.73 6.32 11.53
N ASP A 526 -12.98 6.78 10.32
CA ASP A 526 -14.16 6.38 9.55
C ASP A 526 -14.08 4.90 9.12
N TYR A 527 -15.24 4.23 9.05
CA TYR A 527 -15.38 2.85 8.58
C TYR A 527 -16.32 2.75 7.36
N PRO A 528 -15.98 1.98 6.31
CA PRO A 528 -14.77 1.18 6.18
C PRO A 528 -13.53 2.05 5.95
N PRO A 529 -12.37 1.69 6.53
CA PRO A 529 -11.16 2.46 6.33
C PRO A 529 -10.68 2.33 4.87
N ILE A 530 -10.01 3.35 4.39
CA ILE A 530 -9.50 3.45 3.03
C ILE A 530 -7.98 3.20 3.05
N PRO A 531 -7.41 2.43 2.12
CA PRO A 531 -5.97 2.21 2.09
C PRO A 531 -5.19 3.53 2.01
N ALA A 532 -4.18 3.71 2.85
CA ALA A 532 -3.34 4.90 2.86
C ALA A 532 -2.64 5.09 1.49
N THR A 533 -2.31 3.98 0.83
CA THR A 533 -1.74 3.94 -0.52
C THR A 533 -2.63 4.56 -1.58
N SER A 534 -3.96 4.62 -1.39
CA SER A 534 -4.88 5.24 -2.35
C SER A 534 -4.76 6.76 -2.44
N PHE A 535 -4.09 7.38 -1.47
CA PHE A 535 -3.83 8.83 -1.42
C PHE A 535 -2.41 9.19 -1.86
N ILE A 536 -1.55 8.17 -2.06
CA ILE A 536 -0.17 8.34 -2.51
C ILE A 536 -0.15 8.62 -4.01
N GLN A 537 0.58 9.66 -4.42
CA GLN A 537 0.87 9.92 -5.83
C GLN A 537 2.12 9.13 -6.25
N THR A 538 1.94 8.01 -6.93
CA THR A 538 3.07 7.17 -7.37
C THR A 538 3.77 7.75 -8.60
N ASN A 539 5.12 7.73 -8.62
CA ASN A 539 6.02 8.11 -9.73
C ASN A 539 5.94 7.19 -10.96
N ASN A 540 4.77 6.63 -11.25
CA ASN A 540 4.57 5.81 -12.42
C ASN A 540 4.33 6.74 -13.61
N THR A 541 5.33 6.85 -14.48
CA THR A 541 5.15 7.15 -15.92
C THR A 541 4.40 6.01 -16.61
N GLN A 542 3.34 5.51 -15.98
CA GLN A 542 2.30 4.76 -16.65
C GLN A 542 1.27 5.79 -17.06
N GLU A 543 0.94 5.75 -18.34
CA GLU A 543 -0.17 6.48 -18.95
C GLU A 543 -1.28 6.66 -17.91
N THR A 544 -1.60 7.90 -17.61
CA THR A 544 -2.91 8.23 -17.06
C THR A 544 -3.91 7.75 -18.08
N SER A 545 -4.29 6.47 -18.00
CA SER A 545 -5.59 6.02 -18.40
C SER A 545 -6.54 6.80 -17.49
N GLN A 546 -6.87 8.03 -17.91
CA GLN A 546 -8.16 8.60 -17.65
C GLN A 546 -9.13 7.51 -18.07
N THR A 547 -9.57 6.73 -17.10
CA THR A 547 -10.74 5.91 -17.21
C THR A 547 -11.90 6.89 -17.35
N HIS A 548 -12.03 7.47 -18.56
CA HIS A 548 -13.33 7.82 -19.08
C HIS A 548 -14.15 6.59 -18.81
N ASN A 549 -15.16 6.75 -17.95
CA ASN A 549 -15.99 5.68 -17.47
C ASN A 549 -16.87 5.25 -18.67
N TYR A 550 -16.26 4.53 -19.61
CA TYR A 550 -16.91 3.98 -20.78
C TYR A 550 -18.02 3.03 -20.34
N TRP A 551 -17.97 2.52 -19.11
CA TRP A 551 -19.07 1.78 -18.50
C TRP A 551 -20.36 2.60 -18.38
N ALA A 552 -20.30 3.90 -18.04
CA ALA A 552 -21.49 4.73 -17.98
C ALA A 552 -22.07 4.97 -19.38
N THR A 553 -21.21 5.23 -20.38
CA THR A 553 -21.66 5.40 -21.77
C THR A 553 -22.12 4.08 -22.39
N ILE A 554 -21.49 2.95 -22.06
CA ILE A 554 -21.89 1.59 -22.46
C ILE A 554 -23.22 1.22 -21.79
N ILE A 555 -23.45 1.55 -20.52
CA ILE A 555 -24.73 1.32 -19.84
C ILE A 555 -25.83 2.20 -20.45
N ILE A 556 -25.54 3.46 -20.78
CA ILE A 556 -26.48 4.35 -21.48
C ILE A 556 -26.78 3.81 -22.89
N LEU A 557 -25.76 3.32 -23.61
CA LEU A 557 -25.93 2.74 -24.93
C LEU A 557 -26.72 1.43 -24.89
N LEU A 558 -26.42 0.55 -23.92
CA LEU A 558 -27.13 -0.72 -23.70
C LEU A 558 -28.57 -0.48 -23.25
N SER A 559 -28.84 0.55 -22.44
CA SER A 559 -30.20 0.93 -22.06
C SER A 559 -30.97 1.55 -23.23
N LEU A 560 -30.33 2.37 -24.08
CA LEU A 560 -30.93 2.83 -25.34
C LEU A 560 -31.21 1.68 -26.30
N ILE A 561 -30.31 0.70 -26.42
CA ILE A 561 -30.51 -0.52 -27.21
C ILE A 561 -31.64 -1.36 -26.61
N ALA A 562 -31.72 -1.49 -25.28
CA ALA A 562 -32.81 -2.21 -24.62
C ALA A 562 -34.16 -1.50 -24.84
N ILE A 563 -34.21 -0.17 -24.84
CA ILE A 563 -35.41 0.63 -25.14
C ILE A 563 -35.78 0.49 -26.64
N ALA A 564 -34.79 0.47 -27.54
CA ALA A 564 -35.00 0.23 -28.96
C ALA A 564 -35.53 -1.20 -29.22
N ILE A 565 -34.98 -2.21 -28.54
CA ILE A 565 -35.45 -3.59 -28.60
C ILE A 565 -36.84 -3.72 -27.98
N LEU A 566 -37.14 -3.03 -26.87
CA LEU A 566 -38.45 -3.06 -26.24
C LEU A 566 -39.51 -2.37 -27.10
N SER A 567 -39.19 -1.22 -27.72
CA SER A 567 -40.06 -0.53 -28.67
C SER A 567 -40.24 -1.34 -29.96
N TYR A 568 -39.20 -2.03 -30.43
CA TYR A 568 -39.25 -2.98 -31.55
C TYR A 568 -40.09 -4.24 -31.21
N ILE A 569 -40.01 -4.78 -29.99
CA ILE A 569 -40.83 -5.92 -29.53
C ILE A 569 -42.31 -5.50 -29.41
N ILE A 570 -42.60 -4.28 -28.94
CA ILE A 570 -43.95 -3.71 -28.92
C ILE A 570 -44.48 -3.51 -30.35
N TYR A 571 -43.61 -3.07 -31.28
CA TYR A 571 -43.91 -2.94 -32.70
C TYR A 571 -44.17 -4.29 -33.38
N ILE A 572 -43.37 -5.33 -33.08
CA ILE A 572 -43.54 -6.69 -33.61
C ILE A 572 -44.77 -7.39 -33.01
N LYS A 573 -45.15 -7.11 -31.76
CA LYS A 573 -46.40 -7.65 -31.17
C LYS A 573 -47.68 -7.17 -31.89
N LYS A 574 -47.61 -6.14 -32.75
CA LYS A 574 -48.69 -5.74 -33.68
C LYS A 574 -48.64 -6.41 -35.06
N ARG A 575 -47.64 -7.24 -35.35
CA ARG A 575 -47.56 -8.02 -36.60
C ARG A 575 -47.08 -9.45 -36.31
N LYS A 576 -48.03 -10.34 -36.00
CA LYS A 576 -47.77 -11.79 -36.09
C LYS A 576 -47.46 -12.16 -37.54
N HIS A 577 -46.32 -12.80 -37.81
CA HIS A 577 -46.19 -14.23 -38.12
C HIS A 577 -44.89 -14.59 -38.87
N LYS A 578 -44.30 -15.73 -38.46
CA LYS A 578 -43.32 -16.63 -39.14
C LYS A 578 -41.86 -16.14 -39.20
N VAL A 579 -40.79 -16.93 -39.11
CA VAL A 579 -40.43 -18.35 -38.76
C VAL A 579 -38.90 -18.31 -38.49
N ALA A 580 -38.35 -19.19 -37.62
CA ALA A 580 -36.91 -19.35 -37.27
C ALA A 580 -36.12 -20.20 -38.34
N PRO A 581 -34.77 -20.41 -38.33
CA PRO A 581 -33.91 -20.71 -37.16
C PRO A 581 -32.47 -20.14 -37.13
N GLU A 582 -31.81 -20.46 -36.00
CA GLU A 582 -30.46 -20.25 -35.46
C GLU A 582 -29.21 -20.29 -36.37
N TYR A 583 -28.21 -19.48 -35.99
CA TYR A 583 -26.79 -19.90 -35.95
C TYR A 583 -26.04 -19.21 -34.79
N LYS A 584 -25.29 -20.01 -34.00
CA LYS A 584 -24.38 -19.60 -32.92
C LYS A 584 -23.00 -19.29 -33.51
N ALA A 585 -22.37 -18.20 -33.09
CA ALA A 585 -20.92 -18.05 -33.21
C ALA A 585 -20.34 -17.36 -31.95
N SER A 586 -19.34 -18.04 -31.40
CA SER A 586 -18.54 -17.76 -30.22
C SER A 586 -17.69 -16.50 -30.34
N LEU A 587 -17.58 -15.75 -29.26
CA LEU A 587 -16.61 -14.67 -29.06
C LEU A 587 -15.38 -15.27 -28.37
N ASN A 588 -14.24 -15.34 -29.06
CA ASN A 588 -12.93 -15.57 -28.46
C ASN A 588 -11.97 -14.55 -29.09
N ASN A 589 -11.63 -13.50 -28.34
CA ASN A 589 -10.51 -12.63 -28.64
C ASN A 589 -9.53 -12.74 -27.47
N ASN A 590 -8.59 -13.69 -27.58
CA ASN A 590 -7.32 -13.61 -26.89
C ASN A 590 -6.29 -13.22 -27.95
N LEU A 591 -5.61 -12.10 -27.75
CA LEU A 591 -4.49 -11.68 -28.58
C LEU A 591 -3.30 -12.62 -28.26
N ASP A 592 -3.03 -13.53 -29.19
CA ASP A 592 -1.94 -14.50 -29.12
C ASP A 592 -0.58 -13.83 -29.36
N VAL A 593 0.27 -13.84 -28.32
CA VAL A 593 1.69 -13.46 -28.38
C VAL A 593 2.54 -14.52 -29.09
N ASN A 594 1.96 -15.69 -29.39
CA ASN A 594 2.67 -16.85 -29.96
C ASN A 594 2.96 -16.73 -31.47
N ASN A 595 2.23 -15.90 -32.22
CA ASN A 595 2.32 -15.86 -33.69
C ASN A 595 3.62 -15.25 -34.25
N ILE A 596 4.40 -14.49 -33.46
CA ILE A 596 5.66 -13.87 -33.93
C ILE A 596 6.86 -14.80 -33.74
N HIS A 597 6.75 -15.80 -32.87
CA HIS A 597 7.83 -16.75 -32.60
C HIS A 597 8.00 -17.79 -33.74
N GLU A 598 6.94 -18.06 -34.50
CA GLU A 598 6.93 -19.06 -35.59
C GLU A 598 7.53 -18.56 -36.91
N GLU A 599 7.65 -17.24 -37.13
CA GLU A 599 8.21 -16.69 -38.38
C GLU A 599 9.76 -16.58 -38.40
N ILE A 600 10.43 -16.64 -37.25
CA ILE A 600 11.88 -16.33 -37.14
C ILE A 600 12.77 -17.58 -37.21
N PHE A 601 12.29 -18.75 -36.77
CA PHE A 601 13.06 -20.00 -36.75
C PHE A 601 12.36 -21.06 -37.61
N SER A 602 13.02 -21.53 -38.66
CA SER A 602 12.41 -22.42 -39.68
C SER A 602 12.14 -23.86 -39.19
N ALA A 603 12.62 -24.24 -37.99
CA ALA A 603 12.19 -25.40 -37.24
C ALA A 603 12.53 -25.19 -35.74
N LYS A 604 11.55 -25.25 -34.83
CA LYS A 604 11.81 -25.26 -33.38
C LYS A 604 12.66 -26.48 -33.02
N GLN A 605 13.82 -26.26 -32.41
CA GLN A 605 14.73 -27.34 -32.07
C GLN A 605 14.45 -27.89 -30.67
N TYR A 606 13.81 -27.10 -29.80
CA TYR A 606 13.42 -27.50 -28.46
C TYR A 606 11.91 -27.50 -28.27
N ASP A 607 11.40 -28.58 -27.66
CA ASP A 607 9.99 -28.70 -27.26
C ASP A 607 9.85 -28.46 -25.75
N PHE A 608 9.48 -27.24 -25.38
CA PHE A 608 9.19 -26.87 -23.98
C PHE A 608 7.74 -27.15 -23.56
N SER A 609 6.94 -27.86 -24.37
CA SER A 609 5.54 -28.18 -24.05
C SER A 609 5.38 -29.34 -23.07
N LYS A 610 6.44 -30.12 -22.83
CA LYS A 610 6.46 -31.28 -21.91
C LYS A 610 7.89 -31.62 -21.49
N ARG A 611 8.04 -32.36 -20.39
CA ARG A 611 9.34 -32.88 -19.89
C ARG A 611 10.44 -31.82 -19.80
N CYS A 612 10.13 -30.62 -19.31
CA CYS A 612 11.09 -29.52 -19.33
C CYS A 612 11.27 -28.86 -17.96
N ILE A 613 12.49 -28.40 -17.71
CA ILE A 613 12.89 -27.58 -16.58
C ILE A 613 13.47 -26.29 -17.14
N CYS A 614 12.75 -25.18 -16.97
CA CYS A 614 13.13 -23.87 -17.47
C CYS A 614 13.61 -22.97 -16.34
N PHE A 615 14.81 -22.42 -16.49
CA PHE A 615 15.40 -21.38 -15.65
C PHE A 615 15.48 -20.04 -16.38
N LEU A 616 15.47 -20.02 -17.71
CA LEU A 616 15.47 -18.80 -18.53
C LEU A 616 14.05 -18.23 -18.60
N GLY A 617 13.91 -16.93 -18.34
CA GLY A 617 12.61 -16.25 -18.24
C GLY A 617 11.83 -16.53 -16.95
N GLY A 618 12.32 -17.40 -16.07
CA GLY A 618 11.64 -17.79 -14.83
C GLY A 618 11.87 -19.23 -14.45
N PHE A 619 11.56 -19.60 -13.19
CA PHE A 619 11.55 -21.01 -12.77
C PHE A 619 10.20 -21.64 -13.16
N ARG A 620 10.21 -22.50 -14.18
CA ARG A 620 9.03 -23.19 -14.69
C ARG A 620 9.34 -24.65 -14.96
N ILE A 621 8.42 -25.56 -14.63
CA ILE A 621 8.60 -27.00 -14.80
C ILE A 621 7.34 -27.61 -15.40
N VAL A 622 7.49 -28.35 -16.49
CA VAL A 622 6.39 -29.01 -17.19
C VAL A 622 6.61 -30.53 -17.17
N ASP A 623 5.58 -31.27 -16.77
CA ASP A 623 5.64 -32.72 -16.64
C ASP A 623 5.58 -33.45 -17.99
N LYS A 624 5.63 -34.79 -17.96
CA LYS A 624 5.57 -35.64 -19.16
C LYS A 624 4.23 -35.60 -19.91
N GLU A 625 3.17 -35.10 -19.28
CA GLU A 625 1.82 -34.96 -19.83
C GLU A 625 1.57 -33.55 -20.40
N GLY A 626 2.50 -32.62 -20.18
CA GLY A 626 2.40 -31.23 -20.63
C GLY A 626 1.76 -30.28 -19.62
N ASN A 627 1.57 -30.73 -18.36
CA ASN A 627 1.03 -29.88 -17.30
C ASN A 627 2.15 -29.08 -16.64
N ASP A 628 1.89 -27.80 -16.37
CA ASP A 628 2.77 -26.98 -15.55
C ASP A 628 2.68 -27.41 -14.07
N ILE A 629 3.74 -28.05 -13.59
CA ILE A 629 3.83 -28.57 -12.22
C ILE A 629 4.71 -27.71 -11.32
N THR A 630 5.02 -26.47 -11.74
CA THR A 630 5.88 -25.54 -10.99
C THR A 630 5.41 -25.37 -9.54
N LEU A 631 4.10 -25.38 -9.30
CA LEU A 631 3.49 -25.24 -7.98
C LEU A 631 3.79 -26.41 -7.01
N LEU A 632 4.20 -27.59 -7.52
CA LEU A 632 4.60 -28.72 -6.67
C LEU A 632 5.95 -28.47 -5.97
N PHE A 633 6.75 -27.54 -6.48
CA PHE A 633 8.05 -27.19 -5.91
C PHE A 633 7.88 -26.12 -4.84
N THR A 634 7.68 -26.55 -3.60
CA THR A 634 7.73 -25.65 -2.42
C THR A 634 9.07 -24.90 -2.38
N ARG A 635 9.14 -23.75 -1.68
CA ARG A 635 10.33 -22.90 -1.63
C ARG A 635 11.64 -23.68 -1.45
N THR A 636 11.70 -24.60 -0.48
CA THR A 636 12.91 -25.41 -0.23
C THR A 636 13.19 -26.43 -1.33
N LEU A 637 12.16 -27.08 -1.90
CA LEU A 637 12.32 -28.03 -3.01
C LEU A 637 12.79 -27.33 -4.29
N LYS A 638 12.24 -26.13 -4.55
CA LYS A 638 12.65 -25.23 -5.63
C LYS A 638 14.12 -24.84 -5.48
N MET A 639 14.53 -24.33 -4.31
CA MET A 639 15.93 -23.95 -4.06
C MET A 639 16.88 -25.15 -4.09
N LEU A 640 16.43 -26.33 -3.64
CA LEU A 640 17.21 -27.57 -3.72
C LEU A 640 17.45 -28.01 -5.17
N LEU A 641 16.41 -27.99 -6.01
CA LEU A 641 16.56 -28.32 -7.43
C LEU A 641 17.45 -27.30 -8.15
N ILE A 642 17.27 -26.01 -7.88
CA ILE A 642 18.13 -24.93 -8.40
C ILE A 642 19.58 -25.18 -8.00
N ALA A 643 19.87 -25.46 -6.73
CA ALA A 643 21.22 -25.75 -6.27
C ALA A 643 21.83 -26.97 -6.98
N LEU A 644 21.07 -28.06 -7.12
CA LEU A 644 21.56 -29.27 -7.80
C LEU A 644 21.88 -29.00 -9.27
N ILE A 645 21.00 -28.32 -10.01
CA ILE A 645 21.20 -28.00 -11.42
C ILE A 645 22.38 -27.03 -11.62
N LEU A 646 22.41 -25.93 -10.87
CA LEU A 646 23.46 -24.91 -10.99
C LEU A 646 24.86 -25.48 -10.73
N TYR A 647 25.00 -26.22 -9.62
CA TYR A 647 26.31 -26.77 -9.25
C TYR A 647 26.71 -27.95 -10.13
N THR A 648 25.76 -28.70 -10.68
CA THR A 648 26.07 -29.73 -11.69
C THR A 648 26.54 -29.10 -13.00
N GLY A 649 25.90 -28.01 -13.44
CA GLY A 649 26.31 -27.27 -14.64
C GLY A 649 27.71 -26.66 -14.51
N LYS A 650 28.07 -26.18 -13.32
CA LYS A 650 29.42 -25.64 -13.04
C LYS A 650 30.49 -26.72 -12.91
N CYS A 651 30.14 -27.88 -12.35
CA CYS A 651 31.06 -29.00 -12.18
C CYS A 651 30.28 -30.32 -12.15
N GLU A 652 30.67 -31.30 -12.98
CA GLU A 652 29.97 -32.59 -13.07
C GLU A 652 29.85 -33.35 -11.74
N LYS A 653 30.78 -33.13 -10.81
CA LYS A 653 30.73 -33.72 -9.45
C LYS A 653 29.58 -33.15 -8.60
N GLY A 654 29.05 -31.98 -8.94
CA GLY A 654 27.98 -31.31 -8.22
C GLY A 654 28.41 -30.63 -6.93
N ILE A 655 27.48 -30.49 -5.98
CA ILE A 655 27.69 -29.74 -4.74
C ILE A 655 28.06 -30.65 -3.57
N ASN A 656 29.02 -30.21 -2.75
CA ASN A 656 29.35 -30.90 -1.50
C ASN A 656 28.15 -30.90 -0.54
N GLY A 657 27.83 -32.05 0.06
CA GLY A 657 26.65 -32.23 0.91
C GLY A 657 26.61 -31.32 2.14
N ASN A 658 27.75 -30.93 2.71
CA ASN A 658 27.81 -30.01 3.86
C ASN A 658 27.61 -28.56 3.40
N LYS A 659 28.18 -28.20 2.24
CA LYS A 659 27.92 -26.89 1.60
C LYS A 659 26.43 -26.74 1.25
N LEU A 660 25.81 -27.78 0.70
CA LEU A 660 24.37 -27.80 0.40
C LEU A 660 23.51 -27.58 1.65
N ILE A 661 23.90 -28.20 2.77
CA ILE A 661 23.23 -28.02 4.06
C ILE A 661 23.34 -26.58 4.55
N GLN A 662 24.55 -26.01 4.56
CA GLN A 662 24.77 -24.64 5.01
C GLN A 662 23.99 -23.62 4.18
N MET A 663 23.85 -23.88 2.87
CA MET A 663 23.14 -23.00 1.95
C MET A 663 21.62 -23.05 2.09
N LEU A 664 21.03 -24.23 2.33
CA LEU A 664 19.57 -24.41 2.35
C LEU A 664 18.97 -24.46 3.75
N TRP A 665 19.76 -24.87 4.74
CA TRP A 665 19.35 -25.04 6.13
C TRP A 665 20.41 -24.48 7.10
N PRO A 666 20.69 -23.17 7.06
CA PRO A 666 21.65 -22.55 7.97
C PRO A 666 21.19 -22.66 9.43
N GLY A 667 22.15 -22.85 10.34
CA GLY A 667 21.89 -22.85 11.80
C GLY A 667 21.28 -24.14 12.37
N LYS A 668 21.17 -25.22 11.60
CA LYS A 668 20.74 -26.54 12.12
C LYS A 668 21.94 -27.38 12.58
N PRO A 669 21.81 -28.17 13.67
CA PRO A 669 22.79 -29.20 14.02
C PRO A 669 23.05 -30.15 12.85
N GLU A 670 24.31 -30.59 12.68
CA GLU A 670 24.76 -31.30 11.48
C GLU A 670 23.99 -32.62 11.22
N ASP A 671 23.70 -33.37 12.28
CA ASP A 671 22.90 -34.60 12.27
C ASP A 671 21.45 -34.35 11.84
N ALA A 672 20.81 -33.33 12.40
CA ALA A 672 19.45 -32.93 12.04
C ALA A 672 19.37 -32.43 10.60
N ALA A 673 20.37 -31.66 10.15
CA ALA A 673 20.41 -31.13 8.80
C ALA A 673 20.65 -32.21 7.73
N GLN A 674 21.44 -33.24 8.04
CA GLN A 674 21.60 -34.41 7.18
C GLN A 674 20.27 -35.18 7.02
N ASN A 675 19.51 -35.36 8.12
CA ASN A 675 18.19 -35.99 8.08
C ASN A 675 17.20 -35.19 7.23
N ILE A 676 17.16 -33.86 7.42
CA ILE A 676 16.33 -32.96 6.62
C ILE A 676 16.69 -33.07 5.14
N ARG A 677 17.98 -33.00 4.79
CA ARG A 677 18.45 -33.15 3.41
C ARG A 677 17.96 -34.46 2.79
N ASN A 678 18.08 -35.58 3.50
CA ASN A 678 17.67 -36.89 2.98
C ASN A 678 16.16 -36.95 2.71
N VAL A 679 15.34 -36.37 3.60
CA VAL A 679 13.89 -36.26 3.41
C VAL A 679 13.54 -35.41 2.19
N TYR A 680 14.16 -34.23 2.05
CA TYR A 680 13.91 -33.36 0.89
C TYR A 680 14.42 -33.96 -0.43
N MET A 681 15.54 -34.71 -0.41
CA MET A 681 16.01 -35.46 -1.57
C MET A 681 15.01 -36.55 -1.99
N SER A 682 14.40 -37.26 -1.04
CA SER A 682 13.35 -38.24 -1.35
C SER A 682 12.11 -37.59 -1.93
N LYS A 683 11.64 -36.48 -1.33
CA LYS A 683 10.51 -35.70 -1.88
C LYS A 683 10.79 -35.19 -3.28
N LEU A 684 12.00 -34.67 -3.51
CA LEU A 684 12.41 -34.17 -4.81
C LEU A 684 12.40 -35.29 -5.86
N ARG A 685 12.96 -36.47 -5.56
CA ARG A 685 12.91 -37.63 -6.48
C ARG A 685 11.48 -37.97 -6.91
N ASN A 686 10.53 -38.03 -5.96
CA ASN A 686 9.13 -38.32 -6.28
C ASN A 686 8.49 -37.28 -7.21
N ILE A 687 8.90 -36.01 -7.13
CA ILE A 687 8.39 -34.97 -8.02
C ILE A 687 9.07 -35.07 -9.39
N LEU A 688 10.37 -35.34 -9.42
CA LEU A 688 11.15 -35.48 -10.66
C LEU A 688 10.67 -36.65 -11.53
N GLU A 689 10.17 -37.74 -10.93
CA GLU A 689 9.54 -38.87 -11.64
C GLU A 689 8.32 -38.48 -12.50
N LYS A 690 7.68 -37.34 -12.19
CA LYS A 690 6.57 -36.81 -13.01
C LYS A 690 7.08 -36.16 -14.30
N ILE A 691 8.32 -35.65 -14.30
CA ILE A 691 8.93 -34.94 -15.43
C ILE A 691 9.53 -35.95 -16.42
N GLY A 692 10.32 -36.91 -15.94
CA GLY A 692 11.01 -37.90 -16.77
C GLY A 692 12.05 -38.69 -15.97
N ASP A 693 12.97 -39.41 -16.63
CA ASP A 693 14.03 -40.13 -15.93
C ASP A 693 15.14 -39.16 -15.48
N ILE A 694 15.03 -38.66 -14.24
CA ILE A 694 15.99 -37.74 -13.63
C ILE A 694 16.58 -38.37 -12.37
N LYS A 695 17.90 -38.55 -12.35
CA LYS A 695 18.63 -39.21 -11.26
C LYS A 695 19.45 -38.22 -10.45
N ILE A 696 19.18 -38.18 -9.13
CA ILE A 696 20.05 -37.49 -8.18
C ILE A 696 21.13 -38.45 -7.70
N ILE A 697 22.38 -38.17 -8.07
CA ILE A 697 23.56 -39.00 -7.84
C ILE A 697 24.31 -38.47 -6.60
N ASN A 698 24.73 -39.37 -5.72
CA ASN A 698 25.64 -39.06 -4.62
C ASN A 698 26.96 -39.83 -4.81
N GLN A 699 28.06 -39.11 -5.05
CA GLN A 699 29.41 -39.67 -5.16
C GLN A 699 30.29 -39.11 -4.05
N LYS A 700 30.67 -39.96 -3.08
CA LYS A 700 31.57 -39.61 -1.96
C LYS A 700 31.18 -38.30 -1.23
N GLY A 701 29.88 -38.06 -1.04
CA GLY A 701 29.37 -36.88 -0.34
C GLY A 701 29.10 -35.66 -1.23
N PHE A 702 29.31 -35.75 -2.54
CA PHE A 702 28.91 -34.74 -3.52
C PHE A 702 27.62 -35.16 -4.22
N TRP A 703 26.72 -34.19 -4.41
CA TRP A 703 25.38 -34.39 -4.97
C TRP A 703 25.27 -33.69 -6.32
N SER A 704 24.93 -34.45 -7.35
CA SER A 704 24.66 -33.94 -8.70
C SER A 704 23.36 -34.50 -9.26
N ILE A 705 22.88 -33.89 -10.34
CA ILE A 705 21.66 -34.32 -11.04
C ILE A 705 22.00 -34.75 -12.47
N LYS A 706 21.45 -35.88 -12.89
CA LYS A 706 21.60 -36.39 -14.26
C LYS A 706 20.23 -36.50 -14.90
N LEU A 707 20.04 -35.78 -16.00
CA LEU A 707 18.85 -35.83 -16.84
C LEU A 707 19.06 -36.89 -17.93
N ASP A 708 18.02 -37.65 -18.25
CA ASP A 708 18.01 -38.49 -19.45
C ASP A 708 17.75 -37.65 -20.71
N THR A 709 18.00 -38.24 -21.87
CA THR A 709 17.94 -37.59 -23.20
C THR A 709 16.57 -37.03 -23.59
N ASP A 710 15.50 -37.42 -22.89
CA ASP A 710 14.12 -36.98 -23.14
C ASP A 710 13.65 -35.83 -22.24
N VAL A 711 14.49 -35.36 -21.31
CA VAL A 711 14.20 -34.23 -20.41
C VAL A 711 15.09 -33.04 -20.76
N THR A 712 14.46 -31.93 -21.15
CA THR A 712 15.19 -30.70 -21.50
C THR A 712 15.33 -29.79 -20.30
N CYS A 713 16.57 -29.41 -19.95
CA CYS A 713 16.83 -28.30 -19.02
C CYS A 713 17.56 -27.19 -19.76
N ASP A 714 16.87 -26.06 -19.94
CA ASP A 714 17.37 -24.95 -20.76
C ASP A 714 18.75 -24.44 -20.31
N TYR A 715 18.98 -24.31 -19.01
CA TYR A 715 20.26 -23.84 -18.47
C TYR A 715 21.41 -24.82 -18.74
N LEU A 716 21.20 -26.12 -18.51
CA LEU A 716 22.25 -27.13 -18.75
C LEU A 716 22.52 -27.27 -20.25
N GLU A 717 21.49 -27.15 -21.08
CA GLU A 717 21.63 -27.16 -22.53
C GLU A 717 22.43 -25.95 -23.03
N VAL A 718 22.14 -24.75 -22.53
CA VAL A 718 22.93 -23.56 -22.85
C VAL A 718 24.40 -23.73 -22.46
N LEU A 719 24.69 -24.26 -21.27
CA LEU A 719 26.08 -24.53 -20.85
C LEU A 719 26.76 -25.58 -21.72
N TYR A 720 26.03 -26.62 -22.16
CA TYR A 720 26.54 -27.61 -23.09
C TYR A 720 26.91 -26.98 -24.44
N LEU A 721 26.03 -26.14 -24.99
CA LEU A 721 26.25 -25.44 -26.24
C LEU A 721 27.40 -24.44 -26.16
N TYR A 722 27.57 -23.73 -25.04
CA TYR A 722 28.72 -22.84 -24.82
C TYR A 722 30.05 -23.58 -24.84
N ASN A 723 30.10 -24.80 -24.30
CA ASN A 723 31.33 -25.60 -24.26
C ASN A 723 31.67 -26.30 -25.59
N LYS A 724 30.69 -26.40 -26.52
CA LYS A 724 30.84 -27.07 -27.81
C LYS A 724 31.20 -26.05 -28.90
N ASN A 725 32.45 -25.60 -28.88
CA ASN A 725 32.98 -24.59 -29.81
C ASN A 725 32.68 -24.88 -31.30
N GLY A 726 32.11 -23.89 -32.01
CA GLY A 726 32.53 -23.59 -33.39
C GLY A 726 31.68 -24.01 -34.60
N ASN A 727 30.38 -24.33 -34.48
CA ASN A 727 29.50 -24.55 -35.66
C ASN A 727 28.29 -23.60 -35.67
N ASN A 728 27.92 -23.06 -36.85
CA ASN A 728 26.77 -22.14 -37.02
C ASN A 728 25.44 -22.72 -36.48
N ASN A 729 25.21 -24.04 -36.59
CA ASN A 729 23.99 -24.67 -36.07
C ASN A 729 23.88 -24.58 -34.53
N ASN A 730 25.00 -24.50 -33.80
CA ASN A 730 24.97 -24.35 -32.34
C ASN A 730 24.51 -22.94 -31.92
N ILE A 731 24.72 -21.93 -32.78
CA ILE A 731 24.37 -20.53 -32.51
C ILE A 731 22.85 -20.33 -32.61
N GLU A 732 22.20 -20.92 -33.61
CA GLU A 732 20.74 -20.86 -33.74
C GLU A 732 20.03 -21.53 -32.56
N GLN A 733 20.54 -22.70 -32.14
CA GLN A 733 20.06 -23.41 -30.94
C GLN A 733 20.22 -22.58 -29.67
N LEU A 734 21.39 -21.95 -29.52
CA LEU A 734 21.69 -21.12 -28.37
C LEU A 734 20.81 -19.86 -28.34
N LEU A 735 20.58 -19.23 -29.50
CA LEU A 735 19.66 -18.11 -29.64
C LEU A 735 18.23 -18.49 -29.29
N GLU A 736 17.73 -19.65 -29.74
CA GLU A 736 16.38 -20.12 -29.39
C GLU A 736 16.17 -20.17 -27.87
N LEU A 737 17.19 -20.60 -27.12
CA LEU A 737 17.15 -20.69 -25.65
C LEU A 737 17.28 -19.32 -24.98
N LEU A 738 18.28 -18.52 -25.36
CA LEU A 738 18.57 -17.22 -24.73
C LEU A 738 17.45 -16.19 -24.93
N LEU A 739 16.67 -16.31 -26.00
CA LEU A 739 15.53 -15.44 -26.28
C LEU A 739 14.30 -15.67 -25.36
N HIS A 740 14.38 -16.61 -24.41
CA HIS A 740 13.41 -16.75 -23.31
C HIS A 740 13.63 -15.73 -22.18
N GLY A 741 14.79 -15.07 -22.12
CA GLY A 741 15.08 -13.97 -21.20
C GLY A 741 16.05 -14.34 -20.06
N MET A 742 16.16 -13.44 -19.07
CA MET A 742 17.13 -13.57 -17.98
C MET A 742 16.96 -14.88 -17.19
N MET A 743 18.08 -15.40 -16.68
CA MET A 743 18.10 -16.57 -15.80
C MET A 743 17.52 -16.25 -14.40
N LEU A 744 16.49 -17.01 -14.00
CA LEU A 744 15.87 -16.98 -12.67
C LEU A 744 15.58 -15.55 -12.15
N PRO A 745 14.86 -14.69 -12.91
CA PRO A 745 14.72 -13.27 -12.61
C PRO A 745 14.12 -12.98 -11.23
N ASN A 746 13.14 -13.80 -10.80
CA ASN A 746 12.41 -13.62 -9.54
C ASN A 746 13.06 -14.33 -8.33
N ILE A 747 14.32 -14.74 -8.42
CA ILE A 747 15.05 -15.40 -7.32
C ILE A 747 16.11 -14.47 -6.76
N GLU A 748 15.82 -13.86 -5.61
CA GLU A 748 16.73 -12.97 -4.89
C GLU A 748 17.48 -13.78 -3.82
N THR A 749 18.49 -14.53 -4.23
CA THR A 749 19.29 -15.34 -3.29
C THR A 749 20.76 -15.16 -3.60
N GLU A 750 21.50 -14.67 -2.61
CA GLU A 750 22.90 -14.22 -2.74
C GLU A 750 23.81 -15.22 -3.47
N TRP A 751 23.73 -16.52 -3.14
CA TRP A 751 24.57 -17.53 -3.77
C TRP A 751 24.17 -17.89 -5.22
N VAL A 752 22.95 -17.55 -5.64
CA VAL A 752 22.48 -17.70 -7.02
C VAL A 752 23.00 -16.56 -7.88
N ASP A 753 23.21 -15.37 -7.30
CA ASP A 753 23.61 -14.16 -8.04
C ASP A 753 24.96 -14.31 -8.73
N THR A 754 25.91 -15.06 -8.14
CA THR A 754 27.18 -15.39 -8.81
C THR A 754 26.94 -16.18 -10.10
N PHE A 755 26.02 -17.15 -10.11
CA PHE A 755 25.71 -17.92 -11.31
C PHE A 755 24.99 -17.07 -12.36
N LYS A 756 24.10 -16.18 -11.93
CA LYS A 756 23.43 -15.24 -12.83
C LYS A 756 24.41 -14.26 -13.47
N SER A 757 25.38 -13.76 -12.70
CA SER A 757 26.42 -12.85 -13.19
C SER A 757 27.34 -13.54 -14.18
N ASP A 758 27.83 -14.75 -13.87
CA ASP A 758 28.63 -15.57 -14.78
C ASP A 758 27.88 -15.85 -16.09
N PHE A 759 26.60 -16.24 -15.99
CA PHE A 759 25.74 -16.53 -17.14
C PHE A 759 25.45 -15.29 -17.99
N SER A 760 25.12 -14.17 -17.34
CA SER A 760 24.80 -12.91 -18.02
C SER A 760 26.01 -12.36 -18.76
N SER A 761 27.22 -12.48 -18.18
CA SER A 761 28.45 -12.04 -18.84
C SER A 761 28.68 -12.78 -20.16
N GLN A 762 28.57 -14.12 -20.15
CA GLN A 762 28.71 -14.96 -21.36
C GLN A 762 27.59 -14.70 -22.39
N THR A 763 26.37 -14.44 -21.90
CA THR A 763 25.22 -14.12 -22.74
C THR A 763 25.38 -12.77 -23.42
N ILE A 764 25.80 -11.74 -22.68
CA ILE A 764 26.04 -10.39 -23.21
C ILE A 764 27.12 -10.42 -24.29
N ASP A 765 28.26 -11.09 -24.02
CA ASP A 765 29.35 -11.19 -24.99
C ASP A 765 28.91 -11.84 -26.30
N LEU A 766 28.19 -12.97 -26.22
CA LEU A 766 27.67 -13.66 -27.40
C LEU A 766 26.66 -12.79 -28.17
N LEU A 767 25.64 -12.27 -27.48
CA LEU A 767 24.58 -11.50 -28.11
C LEU A 767 25.11 -10.19 -28.73
N CYS A 768 26.08 -9.53 -28.08
CA CYS A 768 26.76 -8.36 -28.65
C CYS A 768 27.57 -8.73 -29.91
N ASN A 769 28.23 -9.90 -29.92
CA ASN A 769 28.94 -10.36 -31.11
C ASN A 769 27.99 -10.73 -32.25
N LEU A 770 26.81 -11.28 -31.94
CA LEU A 770 25.78 -11.54 -32.94
C LEU A 770 25.21 -10.25 -33.52
N LEU A 771 24.91 -9.23 -32.71
CA LEU A 771 24.44 -7.93 -33.23
C LEU A 771 25.41 -7.27 -34.24
N LYS A 772 26.70 -7.62 -34.23
CA LYS A 772 27.70 -7.13 -35.20
C LYS A 772 27.64 -7.83 -36.56
N GLN A 773 26.93 -8.96 -36.70
CA GLN A 773 26.81 -9.66 -37.98
C GLN A 773 25.77 -8.94 -38.86
N GLU A 774 26.17 -8.57 -40.09
CA GLU A 774 25.32 -7.79 -40.99
C GLU A 774 24.08 -8.59 -41.45
N ASP A 775 24.23 -9.90 -41.68
CA ASP A 775 23.22 -10.79 -42.26
C ASP A 775 22.05 -11.17 -41.33
N LEU A 776 22.03 -10.72 -40.07
CA LEU A 776 20.95 -11.02 -39.13
C LEU A 776 19.68 -10.19 -39.44
N PRO A 777 18.48 -10.80 -39.51
CA PRO A 777 17.24 -10.08 -39.76
C PRO A 777 16.91 -9.04 -38.68
N ASP A 778 16.39 -7.89 -39.11
CA ASP A 778 15.98 -6.78 -38.22
C ASP A 778 15.05 -7.20 -37.05
N PRO A 779 14.02 -8.06 -37.22
CA PRO A 779 13.19 -8.53 -36.11
C PRO A 779 13.98 -9.31 -35.06
N LEU A 780 14.97 -10.09 -35.48
CA LEU A 780 15.83 -10.87 -34.60
C LEU A 780 16.83 -9.96 -33.87
N LYS A 781 17.40 -8.96 -34.55
CA LYS A 781 18.24 -7.92 -33.93
C LYS A 781 17.50 -7.16 -32.83
N ILE A 782 16.24 -6.75 -33.06
CA ILE A 782 15.41 -6.10 -32.01
C ILE A 782 15.23 -7.03 -30.80
N ARG A 783 14.93 -8.30 -31.03
CA ARG A 783 14.68 -9.24 -29.93
C ARG A 783 15.95 -9.56 -29.13
N ILE A 784 17.10 -9.63 -29.80
CA ILE A 784 18.41 -9.71 -29.14
C ILE A 784 18.66 -8.46 -28.30
N SER A 785 18.37 -7.26 -28.82
CA SER A 785 18.48 -6.01 -28.04
C SER A 785 17.56 -6.00 -26.82
N ASP A 786 16.34 -6.52 -26.93
CA ASP A 786 15.39 -6.61 -25.80
C ASP A 786 15.89 -7.53 -24.69
N VAL A 787 16.52 -8.66 -25.05
CA VAL A 787 17.13 -9.56 -24.08
C VAL A 787 18.39 -8.96 -23.49
N LEU A 788 19.23 -8.30 -24.30
CA LEU A 788 20.40 -7.58 -23.80
C LEU A 788 20.04 -6.55 -22.74
N PHE A 789 18.96 -5.78 -22.92
CA PHE A 789 18.49 -4.82 -21.92
C PHE A 789 18.03 -5.47 -20.60
N GLN A 790 17.65 -6.75 -20.60
CA GLN A 790 17.33 -7.48 -19.36
C GLN A 790 18.59 -7.89 -18.59
N HIS A 791 19.71 -8.12 -19.28
CA HIS A 791 20.99 -8.50 -18.67
C HIS A 791 21.87 -7.29 -18.34
N ASP A 792 21.84 -6.27 -19.19
CA ASP A 792 22.59 -5.03 -19.11
C ASP A 792 21.72 -3.89 -19.68
N TYR A 793 21.01 -3.22 -18.78
CA TYR A 793 20.12 -2.12 -19.13
C TYR A 793 20.88 -0.87 -19.63
N LEU A 794 22.22 -0.83 -19.48
CA LEU A 794 23.10 0.22 -20.00
C LEU A 794 23.88 -0.22 -21.25
N ASN A 795 23.42 -1.27 -21.95
CA ASN A 795 24.09 -1.77 -23.14
C ASN A 795 23.95 -0.83 -24.36
N GLU A 796 25.04 -0.15 -24.72
CA GLU A 796 25.07 0.81 -25.83
C GLU A 796 24.90 0.17 -27.23
N ASN A 797 25.37 -1.08 -27.41
CA ASN A 797 25.22 -1.82 -28.67
C ASN A 797 23.75 -2.20 -28.93
N ALA A 798 23.05 -2.64 -27.88
CA ALA A 798 21.62 -2.93 -27.94
C ALA A 798 20.81 -1.67 -28.25
N LEU A 799 21.16 -0.55 -27.61
CA LEU A 799 20.54 0.76 -27.82
C LEU A 799 20.68 1.25 -29.26
N SER A 800 21.92 1.32 -29.76
CA SER A 800 22.21 1.82 -31.10
C SER A 800 21.53 0.97 -32.17
N THR A 801 21.60 -0.36 -32.06
CA THR A 801 20.96 -1.29 -33.01
C THR A 801 19.44 -1.13 -33.02
N LYS A 802 18.79 -1.11 -31.85
CA LYS A 802 17.34 -1.00 -31.74
C LYS A 802 16.82 0.35 -32.22
N ILE A 803 17.50 1.45 -31.91
CA ILE A 803 17.14 2.80 -32.40
C ILE A 803 17.25 2.86 -33.93
N ARG A 804 18.34 2.34 -34.51
CA ARG A 804 18.55 2.34 -35.96
C ARG A 804 17.42 1.61 -36.69
N ILE A 805 17.09 0.40 -36.25
CA ILE A 805 16.02 -0.41 -36.86
C ILE A 805 14.64 0.24 -36.67
N LEU A 806 14.32 0.76 -35.48
CA LEU A 806 13.03 1.43 -35.25
C LEU A 806 12.89 2.71 -36.12
N CYS A 807 13.99 3.42 -36.35
CA CYS A 807 14.01 4.59 -37.23
C CYS A 807 13.83 4.23 -38.71
N THR A 808 14.47 3.16 -39.21
CA THR A 808 14.27 2.67 -40.59
C THR A 808 12.85 2.15 -40.82
N GLN A 809 12.22 1.59 -39.79
CA GLN A 809 10.81 1.17 -39.79
C GLN A 809 9.81 2.34 -39.65
N GLY A 810 10.26 3.59 -39.58
CA GLY A 810 9.40 4.77 -39.42
C GLY A 810 8.85 4.98 -38.00
N LYS A 811 9.21 4.13 -37.03
CA LYS A 811 8.77 4.18 -35.62
C LYS A 811 9.64 5.13 -34.78
N LYS A 812 9.87 6.35 -35.28
CA LYS A 812 10.77 7.34 -34.65
C LYS A 812 10.35 7.74 -33.23
N GLY A 813 9.05 7.79 -32.95
CA GLY A 813 8.53 8.06 -31.60
C GLY A 813 8.95 6.98 -30.60
N VAL A 814 8.81 5.70 -30.97
CA VAL A 814 9.23 4.56 -30.14
C VAL A 814 10.75 4.55 -29.97
N ALA A 815 11.51 4.82 -31.03
CA ALA A 815 12.97 4.93 -30.97
C ALA A 815 13.42 6.02 -29.98
N LYS A 816 12.74 7.18 -30.00
CA LYS A 816 13.02 8.28 -29.08
C LYS A 816 12.68 7.92 -27.63
N SER A 817 11.56 7.26 -27.40
CA SER A 817 11.21 6.76 -26.05
C SER A 817 12.22 5.75 -25.51
N VAL A 818 12.73 4.83 -26.33
CA VAL A 818 13.78 3.88 -25.94
C VAL A 818 15.08 4.61 -25.59
N TYR A 819 15.47 5.61 -26.40
CA TYR A 819 16.64 6.45 -26.12
C TYR A 819 16.50 7.24 -24.81
N ASP A 820 15.36 7.90 -24.60
CA ASP A 820 15.13 8.72 -23.42
C ASP A 820 15.09 7.87 -22.14
N ALA A 821 14.52 6.67 -22.22
CA ALA A 821 14.55 5.70 -21.13
C ALA A 821 15.99 5.27 -20.79
N PHE A 822 16.79 4.94 -21.81
CA PHE A 822 18.20 4.61 -21.62
C PHE A 822 18.99 5.76 -20.99
N CYS A 823 18.87 6.99 -21.50
CA CYS A 823 19.59 8.14 -20.93
C CYS A 823 19.20 8.42 -19.48
N LYS A 824 17.94 8.20 -19.13
CA LYS A 824 17.47 8.32 -17.75
C LYS A 824 18.15 7.28 -16.85
N GLU A 825 18.12 6.01 -17.23
CA GLU A 825 18.74 4.93 -16.45
C GLU A 825 20.28 5.08 -16.36
N TYR A 826 20.91 5.55 -17.44
CA TYR A 826 22.35 5.86 -17.50
C TYR A 826 22.72 6.96 -16.49
N TYR A 827 21.96 8.06 -16.45
CA TYR A 827 22.17 9.13 -15.49
C TYR A 827 21.87 8.71 -14.04
N THR A 828 20.79 7.98 -13.80
CA THR A 828 20.44 7.47 -12.47
C THR A 828 21.51 6.53 -11.93
N THR A 829 22.09 5.68 -12.77
CA THR A 829 23.10 4.69 -12.34
C THR A 829 24.50 5.29 -12.21
N LEU A 830 24.93 6.12 -13.16
CA LEU A 830 26.33 6.58 -13.27
C LEU A 830 26.52 8.05 -12.85
N GLY A 831 25.44 8.81 -12.64
CA GLY A 831 25.48 10.23 -12.25
C GLY A 831 26.00 11.18 -13.33
N VAL A 832 26.22 10.67 -14.55
CA VAL A 832 26.73 11.42 -15.71
C VAL A 832 25.74 11.31 -16.87
N GLU A 833 25.61 12.37 -17.65
CA GLU A 833 24.76 12.34 -18.86
C GLU A 833 25.38 11.42 -19.92
N TYR A 834 24.53 10.74 -20.68
CA TYR A 834 24.99 9.89 -21.78
C TYR A 834 25.59 10.76 -22.89
N GLN A 835 26.81 10.42 -23.32
CA GLN A 835 27.64 11.29 -24.15
C GLN A 835 27.17 11.43 -25.61
N TYR A 836 26.41 10.46 -26.13
CA TYR A 836 25.94 10.48 -27.52
C TYR A 836 24.48 10.91 -27.59
N SER A 837 24.19 11.95 -28.38
CA SER A 837 22.83 12.40 -28.64
C SER A 837 22.05 11.41 -29.52
N PHE A 838 20.72 11.47 -29.45
CA PHE A 838 19.83 10.69 -30.32
C PHE A 838 20.16 10.83 -31.81
N MET A 839 20.54 12.04 -32.25
CA MET A 839 20.90 12.30 -33.64
C MET A 839 22.26 11.73 -34.03
N GLU A 840 23.21 11.64 -33.10
CA GLU A 840 24.52 11.03 -33.32
C GLU A 840 24.41 9.51 -33.47
N ILE A 841 23.57 8.85 -32.67
CA ILE A 841 23.29 7.41 -32.80
C ILE A 841 22.66 7.05 -34.16
N ILE A 842 21.85 7.97 -34.70
CA ILE A 842 21.21 7.83 -36.01
C ILE A 842 22.18 8.18 -37.16
N LYS A 843 23.19 9.05 -36.94
CA LYS A 843 24.05 9.60 -37.99
C LYS A 843 24.96 8.57 -38.67
N ASP A 844 25.37 7.53 -37.95
CA ASP A 844 26.09 6.38 -38.51
C ASP A 844 25.29 5.58 -39.55
N THR A 845 24.02 5.91 -39.78
CA THR A 845 23.16 5.26 -40.79
C THR A 845 23.12 6.03 -42.12
N LEU A 846 23.82 7.16 -42.25
CA LEU A 846 23.75 8.05 -43.42
C LEU A 846 25.01 8.07 -44.31
N GLU A 847 26.06 7.33 -43.99
CA GLU A 847 27.25 7.16 -44.86
C GLU A 847 27.28 5.87 -45.68
N ILE A 848 26.24 5.02 -45.61
CA ILE A 848 26.05 3.93 -46.58
C ILE A 848 24.65 4.05 -47.18
N ARG A 849 24.54 4.95 -48.16
CA ARG A 849 23.60 4.85 -49.27
C ARG A 849 24.20 5.43 -50.53
#